data_AF-A0AAN6VJI3-F1
#
_entry.id   AF-A0AAN6VJI3-F1
#
_cell.length_a   1.000
_cell.length_b   1.000
_cell.length_c   1.000
_cell.angle_alpha   90.00
_cell.angle_beta   90.00
_cell.angle_gamma   90.00
#
_symmetry.space_group_name_H-M   'P 1'
#
loop_
_entity.id
_entity.type
_entity.pdbx_description
1 polymer ?
#
loop_
_entity_poly.entity_id
_entity_poly.type
_entity_poly.pdbx_seq_one_letter_code
_entity_poly.pdbx_strand_id
1 'polypeptide(L)'
;MCSSQISIPPPQAQFRLVPAALGTLPPSGLVSANWGVARHAKSTERRSRDRLHGSLGCRGRVRLSGNGKMHRHSLQSLLALSALVSGIAANVSPDHHGSDALTLTRPPNVVTVVVSKTLTTCPSPSPPPPCSEGTESGSPSTGSTGPSSSTDISSSTSTTSSASSSSTSSTSTRSVAVPACTDFWLEKIQHKGVAPFGGAGYKVFRNVKDFGAKGDGVSDDTEAINRAISDGNRCGPGCTGSTKTPGLVYFPAGTYMVSSPIIDFYNTQLIGNPGCMPVLKATSGFEGRWLLDTNEYQPSGGLAWGATNVFWRQVANLVIDITNVSPSTLISGIHWPSSQSTSLSNIVFKLSEAKGNKHQGLFIEEGSGGYVGDLVFHGGAQAMTIGNQQFTMRNITIHKAQTAIEQLWSWGWTYKGVSINDCEVGFDFTASGGDGLTVGSITIVDSDIKNTPVGITYGSSGVTTPAVANNFVFENLRLNNVPTAIRGPSGTVLAGSSGQSVIEAWGRGNKYTPASASSGPTFFEGPIKPNTRPASLTAGTAFYERSKPQYETVPLSEFVSARAAGAAGDGTTDDTDALNTLFASAAAAGKIVFLDAGMYVVTATIHIPAGSRIFGEALPVILSSGAFFASAASPKPVVQVGTSSEGGRIEWSNTILSTRGAQAGAILLEYNLASPASQPSGLWDVHTRVGGFAGSDLQLAECAKTPDTPVSSAADVPAQCVAAFMSMHITASAAGLYTENCWLWVADHDIEEGANNEQITIYAGRGLLVEGSQGPLWLVGSSVEHHQFYEYQFVGAKNVFMGQIQTETAYYQPNPDARLPFEALEKYHDPVLAQGESGWGLRVVDSTGLLAYGAGLYSFFDNYDVNCSQIGKGATCQKRIFSVEGESDIRVYNLNTVGTNKMITVDGVDVAAYEDNIDGFVHSIALFGTAEK
;
A
#
# COMPACT_ATOMS: atom_id res chain seq x y z
N MET A 1 8.60 62.37 9.07
CA MET A 1 7.33 62.08 8.37
C MET A 1 7.47 60.71 7.68
N CYS A 2 6.36 60.16 7.18
CA CYS A 2 6.15 58.75 6.79
C CYS A 2 7.37 57.94 6.29
N SER A 3 7.51 56.74 6.85
CA SER A 3 8.24 55.62 6.24
C SER A 3 7.35 54.88 5.24
N SER A 4 7.95 54.22 4.26
CA SER A 4 7.32 53.18 3.45
C SER A 4 8.38 52.14 3.03
N GLN A 5 8.48 51.06 3.78
CA GLN A 5 9.21 49.86 3.34
C GLN A 5 8.27 48.99 2.51
N ILE A 6 8.78 48.41 1.43
CA ILE A 6 8.23 47.17 0.85
C ILE A 6 9.42 46.22 0.73
N SER A 7 9.36 45.11 1.48
CA SER A 7 10.43 44.13 1.56
C SER A 7 10.18 42.98 0.59
N ILE A 8 11.23 42.57 -0.13
CA ILE A 8 11.22 41.33 -0.93
C ILE A 8 11.41 40.15 0.04
N PRO A 9 10.49 39.18 0.14
CA PRO A 9 10.69 37.98 0.93
C PRO A 9 11.70 37.04 0.23
N PRO A 10 12.65 36.42 0.96
CA PRO A 10 13.61 35.49 0.37
C PRO A 10 12.96 34.12 0.11
N PRO A 11 13.34 33.40 -0.96
CA PRO A 11 12.94 32.02 -1.14
C PRO A 11 13.71 31.11 -0.16
N GLN A 12 13.00 30.36 0.68
CA GLN A 12 13.57 29.23 1.43
C GLN A 12 12.78 27.96 1.13
N ALA A 13 13.13 27.30 0.03
CA ALA A 13 12.90 25.87 -0.12
C ALA A 13 14.04 25.13 0.62
N GLN A 14 13.89 24.91 1.93
CA GLN A 14 14.79 23.98 2.64
C GLN A 14 14.34 22.56 2.34
N PHE A 15 14.89 21.96 1.29
CA PHE A 15 14.97 20.51 1.21
C PHE A 15 15.78 20.03 2.42
N ARG A 16 15.13 19.34 3.35
CA ARG A 16 15.78 18.59 4.42
C ARG A 16 15.63 17.12 4.11
N LEU A 17 16.71 16.37 4.36
CA LEU A 17 16.64 14.93 4.45
C LEU A 17 15.65 14.57 5.57
N VAL A 18 14.52 13.97 5.21
CA VAL A 18 13.66 13.24 6.15
C VAL A 18 14.39 11.93 6.46
N PRO A 19 14.79 11.66 7.71
CA PRO A 19 15.27 10.34 8.08
C PRO A 19 14.09 9.36 7.98
N ALA A 20 14.29 8.21 7.34
CA ALA A 20 13.28 7.14 7.34
C ALA A 20 12.87 6.85 8.80
N ALA A 21 11.57 7.02 9.10
CA ALA A 21 11.11 7.21 10.46
C ALA A 21 11.13 5.92 11.27
N LEU A 22 12.15 5.76 12.11
CA LEU A 22 12.16 4.78 13.20
C LEU A 22 11.62 5.43 14.47
N GLY A 23 10.70 4.71 15.14
CA GLY A 23 9.95 5.23 16.29
C GLY A 23 10.88 5.71 17.41
N THR A 24 10.73 6.97 17.81
CA THR A 24 11.49 7.58 18.91
C THR A 24 10.58 8.32 19.88
N LEU A 25 10.74 8.01 21.17
CA LEU A 25 9.99 8.62 22.27
C LEU A 25 10.35 10.12 22.42
N PRO A 26 9.40 10.97 22.89
CA PRO A 26 9.58 12.42 22.89
C PRO A 26 10.63 12.90 23.91
N PRO A 27 11.63 13.72 23.51
CA PRO A 27 12.62 14.26 24.44
C PRO A 27 12.03 15.41 25.28
N SER A 28 11.94 15.21 26.60
CA SER A 28 11.48 16.24 27.54
C SER A 28 12.50 17.38 27.72
N GLY A 29 12.32 18.50 27.02
CA GLY A 29 13.23 19.65 27.03
C GLY A 29 12.70 20.89 27.75
N LEU A 30 13.04 21.07 29.03
CA LEU A 30 12.78 22.30 29.78
C LEU A 30 13.82 23.39 29.44
N VAL A 31 13.37 24.53 28.87
CA VAL A 31 14.10 25.81 28.92
C VAL A 31 13.14 26.92 29.35
N SER A 32 13.62 27.81 30.20
CA SER A 32 12.84 28.87 30.86
C SER A 32 13.32 30.28 30.48
N ALA A 33 12.60 31.30 30.99
CA ALA A 33 12.93 32.74 31.01
C ALA A 33 12.49 33.57 29.79
N ASN A 34 12.05 34.84 29.93
CA ASN A 34 11.60 35.54 31.15
C ASN A 34 10.72 36.78 30.84
N TRP A 35 9.72 37.02 31.70
CA TRP A 35 9.21 38.33 32.16
C TRP A 35 8.76 39.40 31.14
N GLY A 36 7.45 39.68 31.13
CA GLY A 36 6.86 40.96 30.72
C GLY A 36 5.69 41.32 31.65
N VAL A 37 5.69 42.49 32.28
CA VAL A 37 4.74 42.85 33.37
C VAL A 37 3.70 43.87 32.92
N ALA A 38 2.42 43.55 33.08
CA ALA A 38 1.30 44.49 33.08
C ALA A 38 0.22 44.07 34.11
N ARG A 39 -0.75 44.95 34.43
CA ARG A 39 -1.68 44.80 35.57
C ARG A 39 -3.16 44.99 35.17
N HIS A 40 -4.04 44.53 36.08
CA HIS A 40 -5.49 44.84 36.28
C HIS A 40 -6.50 43.76 35.80
N ALA A 41 -7.69 43.61 36.40
CA ALA A 41 -8.12 43.84 37.80
C ALA A 41 -9.51 43.22 38.10
N LYS A 42 -9.66 42.61 39.30
CA LYS A 42 -10.89 42.43 40.13
C LYS A 42 -12.28 42.19 39.49
N SER A 43 -12.83 41.00 39.72
CA SER A 43 -13.98 40.75 40.63
C SER A 43 -14.04 39.24 40.94
N THR A 44 -14.46 38.64 42.07
CA THR A 44 -15.20 38.97 43.31
C THR A 44 -16.74 38.95 43.27
N GLU A 45 -17.33 37.79 43.59
CA GLU A 45 -18.25 37.56 44.74
C GLU A 45 -18.31 36.04 45.09
N ARG A 46 -18.10 35.64 46.36
CA ARG A 46 -19.08 35.22 47.40
C ARG A 46 -19.80 33.87 47.13
N ARG A 47 -19.51 32.81 47.91
CA ARG A 47 -20.17 32.37 49.19
C ARG A 47 -21.56 31.71 48.96
N SER A 48 -21.96 30.62 49.65
CA SER A 48 -21.28 29.80 50.67
C SER A 48 -22.14 28.62 51.15
N ARG A 49 -21.49 27.55 51.68
CA ARG A 49 -21.98 26.64 52.76
C ARG A 49 -23.18 25.73 52.38
N ASP A 50 -23.48 24.62 53.08
CA ASP A 50 -22.89 23.98 54.27
C ASP A 50 -23.19 22.44 54.25
N ARG A 51 -22.35 21.60 54.88
CA ARG A 51 -22.65 20.55 55.92
C ARG A 51 -23.81 19.51 55.74
N LEU A 52 -23.79 18.30 56.32
CA LEU A 52 -22.84 17.55 57.19
C LEU A 52 -23.22 16.04 57.33
N HIS A 53 -22.26 15.24 57.83
CA HIS A 53 -22.41 13.92 58.50
C HIS A 53 -23.01 12.73 57.71
N GLY A 54 -22.69 11.46 58.01
CA GLY A 54 -21.76 10.87 59.00
C GLY A 54 -21.61 9.34 58.79
N SER A 55 -20.46 8.69 59.07
CA SER A 55 -19.99 8.20 60.40
C SER A 55 -20.78 6.99 60.93
N LEU A 56 -20.26 5.85 61.43
CA LEU A 56 -18.91 5.34 61.83
C LEU A 56 -18.85 3.80 61.56
N GLY A 57 -17.75 3.04 61.67
CA GLY A 57 -16.34 3.31 62.00
C GLY A 57 -15.74 2.36 63.06
N CYS A 58 -14.43 2.48 63.36
CA CYS A 58 -13.72 1.95 64.56
C CYS A 58 -13.52 0.41 64.68
N ARG A 59 -12.45 -0.16 65.29
CA ARG A 59 -11.14 0.22 65.92
C ARG A 59 -10.21 -1.02 65.78
N GLY A 60 -8.87 -1.05 65.88
CA GLY A 60 -7.81 -0.32 66.62
C GLY A 60 -6.77 -1.38 67.08
N ARG A 61 -5.60 -1.17 67.73
CA ARG A 61 -4.79 -0.03 68.21
C ARG A 61 -3.44 -0.66 68.69
N VAL A 62 -2.24 -0.06 68.63
CA VAL A 62 -1.55 0.74 69.69
C VAL A 62 -0.06 1.02 69.29
N ARG A 63 0.41 2.26 69.56
CA ARG A 63 1.78 2.81 69.88
C ARG A 63 3.04 1.91 69.80
N LEU A 64 4.23 2.41 69.44
CA LEU A 64 5.03 3.44 70.18
C LEU A 64 5.89 4.40 69.31
N SER A 65 6.73 5.22 69.95
CA SER A 65 7.23 6.53 69.47
C SER A 65 8.72 6.62 69.09
N GLY A 66 9.07 7.51 68.17
CA GLY A 66 10.44 7.99 67.91
C GLY A 66 10.45 9.41 67.31
N ASN A 67 11.49 10.20 67.59
CA ASN A 67 11.68 11.59 67.11
C ASN A 67 12.74 11.65 66.00
N GLY A 68 12.54 12.46 64.96
CA GLY A 68 13.58 12.76 63.97
C GLY A 68 13.10 13.59 62.77
N LYS A 69 13.83 14.66 62.44
CA LYS A 69 13.70 15.41 61.17
C LYS A 69 14.99 15.30 60.36
N MET A 70 14.89 14.95 59.08
CA MET A 70 15.49 15.66 57.92
C MET A 70 15.59 14.72 56.70
N HIS A 71 15.19 15.23 55.53
CA HIS A 71 15.72 14.73 54.25
C HIS A 71 17.11 15.34 54.00
N ARG A 72 17.99 14.60 53.32
CA ARG A 72 19.18 15.14 52.65
C ARG A 72 19.38 14.45 51.30
N HIS A 73 19.66 15.24 50.27
CA HIS A 73 20.23 14.78 49.01
C HIS A 73 21.77 14.87 49.07
N SER A 74 22.46 13.85 48.58
CA SER A 74 23.91 13.81 48.30
C SER A 74 24.27 12.36 47.86
N LEU A 75 25.19 12.07 46.93
CA LEU A 75 25.96 12.89 46.00
C LEU A 75 26.56 11.96 44.92
N GLN A 76 26.29 12.14 43.62
CA GLN A 76 27.13 11.59 42.53
C GLN A 76 26.73 12.15 41.16
N SER A 77 27.25 13.34 40.84
CA SER A 77 27.17 13.95 39.51
C SER A 77 28.40 14.83 39.32
N LEU A 78 29.55 14.20 39.04
CA LEU A 78 30.86 14.87 39.01
C LEU A 78 31.89 14.07 38.20
N LEU A 79 31.79 14.11 36.87
CA LEU A 79 32.88 13.93 35.88
C LEU A 79 32.30 14.05 34.44
N ALA A 80 33.20 14.17 33.45
CA ALA A 80 32.92 14.18 32.00
C ALA A 80 32.11 15.38 31.43
N LEU A 81 32.75 16.57 31.36
CA LEU A 81 32.44 17.57 30.33
C LEU A 81 33.68 18.39 29.92
N SER A 82 34.61 17.78 29.17
CA SER A 82 35.74 18.49 28.56
C SER A 82 36.50 17.67 27.50
N ALA A 83 36.17 17.85 26.21
CA ALA A 83 37.11 17.74 25.07
C ALA A 83 36.41 18.01 23.73
N LEU A 84 36.74 19.13 23.08
CA LEU A 84 36.54 19.32 21.64
C LEU A 84 37.57 20.36 21.15
N VAL A 85 38.07 20.21 19.93
CA VAL A 85 39.12 21.03 19.28
C VAL A 85 40.54 20.86 19.85
N SER A 86 41.30 19.89 19.31
CA SER A 86 42.71 20.00 18.84
C SER A 86 43.42 18.64 18.83
N GLY A 87 44.29 18.40 17.84
CA GLY A 87 45.33 17.36 17.95
C GLY A 87 45.49 16.41 16.75
N ILE A 88 46.14 16.86 15.68
CA ILE A 88 46.87 15.94 14.79
C ILE A 88 48.29 15.77 15.36
N ALA A 89 48.55 14.64 16.01
CA ALA A 89 49.88 14.12 16.35
C ALA A 89 49.78 12.62 16.64
N ALA A 90 50.83 11.85 16.34
CA ALA A 90 50.77 10.38 16.34
C ALA A 90 51.56 9.71 17.48
N ASN A 91 51.19 8.45 17.73
CA ASN A 91 51.99 7.32 18.22
C ASN A 91 53.05 7.52 19.33
N VAL A 92 52.91 6.72 20.40
CA VAL A 92 53.88 5.63 20.68
C VAL A 92 53.12 4.41 21.20
N SER A 93 53.45 3.22 20.69
CA SER A 93 53.28 1.92 21.36
C SER A 93 54.46 1.02 20.93
N PRO A 94 55.02 0.15 21.78
CA PRO A 94 56.37 -0.38 21.57
C PRO A 94 56.47 -1.66 20.71
N ASP A 95 57.54 -1.72 19.92
CA ASP A 95 58.37 -2.87 19.52
C ASP A 95 57.72 -4.26 19.23
N HIS A 96 57.80 -4.70 17.96
CA HIS A 96 58.91 -5.57 17.54
C HIS A 96 59.06 -5.75 16.01
N HIS A 97 60.32 -6.00 15.61
CA HIS A 97 60.95 -6.29 14.32
C HIS A 97 60.12 -6.75 13.07
N GLY A 98 60.46 -6.18 11.91
CA GLY A 98 60.20 -6.70 10.56
C GLY A 98 60.83 -5.79 9.47
N SER A 99 61.62 -6.33 8.53
CA SER A 99 62.57 -5.54 7.69
C SER A 99 62.09 -5.13 6.29
N ASP A 100 62.80 -4.13 5.74
CA ASP A 100 63.07 -3.84 4.30
C ASP A 100 62.10 -3.02 3.40
N ALA A 101 62.45 -1.73 3.29
CA ALA A 101 62.74 -0.96 2.04
C ALA A 101 61.70 -0.76 0.90
N LEU A 102 61.34 0.52 0.62
CA LEU A 102 61.78 1.28 -0.59
C LEU A 102 61.18 2.72 -0.74
N THR A 103 62.06 3.74 -0.69
CA THR A 103 62.11 5.02 -1.45
C THR A 103 60.88 5.89 -1.84
N LEU A 104 60.93 7.19 -1.40
CA LEU A 104 60.61 8.46 -2.14
C LEU A 104 59.12 8.73 -2.53
N THR A 105 58.56 9.97 -2.65
CA THR A 105 59.09 11.36 -2.58
C THR A 105 58.03 12.38 -2.04
N ARG A 106 58.32 13.70 -2.04
CA ARG A 106 57.55 14.84 -1.46
C ARG A 106 56.43 15.44 -2.36
N PRO A 107 55.49 16.26 -1.80
CA PRO A 107 54.33 16.85 -2.49
C PRO A 107 54.53 18.30 -3.02
N PRO A 108 53.58 18.86 -3.80
CA PRO A 108 53.53 20.26 -4.24
C PRO A 108 52.71 21.20 -3.31
N ASN A 109 52.76 22.52 -3.58
CA ASN A 109 52.23 23.59 -2.72
C ASN A 109 50.86 24.16 -3.15
N VAL A 110 50.21 24.86 -2.22
CA VAL A 110 49.02 25.72 -2.43
C VAL A 110 49.39 27.00 -3.21
N VAL A 111 48.47 27.50 -4.05
CA VAL A 111 48.53 28.84 -4.68
C VAL A 111 47.17 29.52 -4.57
N THR A 112 47.16 30.82 -4.25
CA THR A 112 45.95 31.66 -4.12
C THR A 112 46.12 32.93 -4.96
N VAL A 113 45.10 33.34 -5.72
CA VAL A 113 45.08 34.56 -6.55
C VAL A 113 43.74 35.30 -6.37
N VAL A 114 43.73 36.63 -6.54
CA VAL A 114 42.67 37.53 -6.07
C VAL A 114 41.93 38.28 -7.20
N VAL A 115 40.60 38.17 -7.18
CA VAL A 115 39.52 39.11 -7.60
C VAL A 115 39.80 40.23 -8.63
N SER A 116 38.90 40.37 -9.61
CA SER A 116 38.50 41.66 -10.22
C SER A 116 37.07 41.63 -10.80
N LYS A 117 36.43 42.80 -10.98
CA LYS A 117 35.04 42.98 -11.46
C LYS A 117 34.95 43.98 -12.62
N THR A 118 34.15 43.69 -13.64
CA THR A 118 33.51 44.71 -14.52
C THR A 118 32.20 44.19 -15.13
N LEU A 119 31.28 45.10 -15.49
CA LEU A 119 30.10 44.85 -16.34
C LEU A 119 30.48 45.15 -17.83
N THR A 120 29.65 45.10 -18.90
CA THR A 120 28.20 45.41 -19.05
C THR A 120 27.63 44.98 -20.43
N THR A 121 26.30 45.08 -20.59
CA THR A 121 25.49 45.29 -21.83
C THR A 121 25.32 44.20 -22.89
N CYS A 122 24.05 43.92 -23.21
CA CYS A 122 23.57 43.41 -24.51
C CYS A 122 23.12 44.58 -25.42
N PRO A 123 22.83 44.34 -26.72
CA PRO A 123 21.50 44.69 -27.21
C PRO A 123 20.89 43.75 -28.27
N SER A 124 19.63 43.99 -28.62
CA SER A 124 18.82 43.45 -29.75
C SER A 124 17.73 44.51 -30.09
N PRO A 125 16.79 44.36 -31.05
CA PRO A 125 16.52 43.28 -32.03
C PRO A 125 16.11 43.79 -33.47
N SER A 126 15.43 42.93 -34.26
CA SER A 126 14.27 43.23 -35.17
C SER A 126 14.49 43.19 -36.73
N PRO A 127 13.43 43.03 -37.59
CA PRO A 127 13.32 41.80 -38.42
C PRO A 127 13.00 41.98 -39.97
N PRO A 128 11.88 41.49 -40.63
CA PRO A 128 11.89 40.77 -41.94
C PRO A 128 11.03 41.51 -43.04
N PRO A 129 10.26 40.93 -44.02
CA PRO A 129 10.11 39.58 -44.66
C PRO A 129 10.32 39.69 -46.23
N PRO A 130 9.52 39.24 -47.25
CA PRO A 130 8.45 38.20 -47.42
C PRO A 130 8.47 37.36 -48.77
N CYS A 131 7.41 36.54 -49.00
CA CYS A 131 6.80 36.11 -50.31
C CYS A 131 7.53 35.14 -51.30
N SER A 132 6.88 34.33 -52.16
CA SER A 132 5.45 33.88 -52.32
C SER A 132 5.24 32.80 -53.43
N GLU A 133 4.20 31.93 -53.27
CA GLU A 133 3.43 31.14 -54.31
C GLU A 133 4.17 30.10 -55.20
N GLY A 134 3.54 29.09 -55.86
CA GLY A 134 2.14 28.60 -55.98
C GLY A 134 2.11 27.12 -56.52
N THR A 135 1.06 26.29 -56.32
CA THR A 135 -0.19 26.04 -57.12
C THR A 135 -0.16 24.82 -58.08
N GLU A 136 -1.35 24.19 -58.30
CA GLU A 136 -1.71 23.11 -59.27
C GLU A 136 -1.16 21.68 -59.05
N SER A 137 -1.78 20.57 -59.53
CA SER A 137 -3.18 20.23 -59.93
C SER A 137 -3.36 18.67 -60.07
N GLY A 138 -4.59 18.12 -60.18
CA GLY A 138 -4.81 16.72 -60.64
C GLY A 138 -5.99 15.90 -60.09
N SER A 139 -6.74 15.21 -60.97
CA SER A 139 -7.84 14.22 -60.74
C SER A 139 -8.37 13.69 -62.09
N PRO A 140 -9.19 12.61 -62.23
CA PRO A 140 -9.51 11.47 -61.34
C PRO A 140 -9.37 10.09 -62.10
N SER A 141 -10.31 9.13 -61.91
CA SER A 141 -10.62 7.91 -62.73
C SER A 141 -9.87 6.58 -62.39
N THR A 142 -10.40 5.34 -62.54
CA THR A 142 -11.77 4.81 -62.80
C THR A 142 -11.90 3.28 -62.54
N GLY A 143 -13.09 2.81 -62.10
CA GLY A 143 -13.65 1.45 -62.39
C GLY A 143 -13.13 0.23 -61.57
N SER A 144 -13.72 -0.98 -61.66
CA SER A 144 -15.08 -1.42 -62.09
C SER A 144 -15.33 -2.92 -61.78
N THR A 145 -16.59 -3.38 -61.87
CA THR A 145 -17.09 -4.79 -61.99
C THR A 145 -16.94 -5.83 -60.85
N GLY A 146 -18.05 -6.53 -60.56
CA GLY A 146 -18.13 -7.96 -60.16
C GLY A 146 -18.83 -8.75 -61.28
N PRO A 147 -19.69 -9.78 -61.05
CA PRO A 147 -20.02 -10.52 -59.81
C PRO A 147 -20.17 -12.07 -60.05
N SER A 148 -20.87 -12.78 -59.13
CA SER A 148 -21.45 -14.15 -59.30
C SER A 148 -20.45 -15.35 -59.26
N SER A 149 -20.85 -16.62 -59.06
CA SER A 149 -22.20 -17.25 -59.06
C SER A 149 -22.33 -18.44 -58.08
N SER A 150 -23.53 -19.01 -57.97
CA SER A 150 -23.98 -20.05 -57.03
C SER A 150 -24.03 -21.48 -57.61
N THR A 151 -24.21 -22.50 -56.75
CA THR A 151 -24.95 -23.73 -57.10
C THR A 151 -25.56 -24.44 -55.89
N ASP A 152 -26.82 -24.88 -56.03
CA ASP A 152 -27.59 -25.68 -55.05
C ASP A 152 -27.61 -27.17 -55.41
N ILE A 153 -27.89 -28.04 -54.44
CA ILE A 153 -28.51 -29.37 -54.66
C ILE A 153 -29.60 -29.60 -53.59
N SER A 154 -30.72 -30.22 -53.97
CA SER A 154 -31.93 -30.39 -53.14
C SER A 154 -32.46 -31.83 -53.14
N SER A 155 -33.30 -32.20 -52.15
CA SER A 155 -34.48 -33.07 -52.31
C SER A 155 -35.27 -33.27 -50.99
N SER A 156 -36.50 -33.80 -51.10
CA SER A 156 -37.54 -33.93 -50.04
C SER A 156 -37.66 -35.40 -49.51
N THR A 157 -38.65 -35.89 -48.72
CA THR A 157 -40.13 -35.75 -48.84
C THR A 157 -40.92 -36.31 -47.61
N SER A 158 -42.07 -35.67 -47.28
CA SER A 158 -43.34 -36.19 -46.67
C SER A 158 -43.41 -37.03 -45.36
N THR A 159 -43.86 -36.36 -44.29
CA THR A 159 -45.04 -36.66 -43.41
C THR A 159 -45.52 -38.09 -43.05
N THR A 160 -45.70 -38.33 -41.74
CA THR A 160 -46.99 -38.77 -41.14
C THR A 160 -47.08 -38.40 -39.65
N SER A 161 -48.22 -38.63 -38.97
CA SER A 161 -48.63 -37.88 -37.76
C SER A 161 -49.13 -38.70 -36.55
N SER A 162 -48.86 -38.22 -35.34
CA SER A 162 -49.70 -38.41 -34.13
C SER A 162 -49.36 -37.33 -33.07
N ALA A 163 -50.28 -37.04 -32.13
CA ALA A 163 -50.23 -35.82 -31.31
C ALA A 163 -49.90 -36.04 -29.81
N SER A 164 -49.36 -34.99 -29.18
CA SER A 164 -49.42 -34.74 -27.73
C SER A 164 -49.41 -33.24 -27.44
N SER A 165 -49.95 -32.83 -26.29
CA SER A 165 -50.31 -31.44 -25.98
C SER A 165 -49.13 -30.58 -25.48
N SER A 166 -48.94 -29.40 -26.06
CA SER A 166 -48.01 -28.38 -25.57
C SER A 166 -48.67 -27.39 -24.60
N SER A 167 -48.40 -27.54 -23.30
CA SER A 167 -48.76 -26.54 -22.28
C SER A 167 -47.77 -25.37 -22.31
N THR A 168 -48.19 -24.21 -22.81
CA THR A 168 -47.30 -23.05 -22.99
C THR A 168 -47.02 -22.33 -21.65
N SER A 169 -45.95 -22.72 -20.96
CA SER A 169 -45.43 -21.98 -19.80
C SER A 169 -44.68 -20.72 -20.27
N SER A 170 -45.37 -19.58 -20.33
CA SER A 170 -44.78 -18.29 -20.71
C SER A 170 -43.91 -17.72 -19.58
N THR A 171 -42.63 -18.07 -19.55
CA THR A 171 -41.65 -17.51 -18.60
C THR A 171 -41.46 -16.02 -18.87
N SER A 172 -42.15 -15.17 -18.09
CA SER A 172 -42.02 -13.72 -18.17
C SER A 172 -40.66 -13.25 -17.63
N THR A 173 -39.68 -13.13 -18.52
CA THR A 173 -38.42 -12.44 -18.24
C THR A 173 -38.69 -10.94 -18.09
N ARG A 174 -39.02 -10.51 -16.87
CA ARG A 174 -39.01 -9.08 -16.49
C ARG A 174 -37.60 -8.55 -16.70
N SER A 175 -37.41 -7.75 -17.76
CA SER A 175 -36.23 -6.90 -17.90
C SER A 175 -36.22 -5.90 -16.76
N VAL A 176 -35.37 -6.12 -15.77
CA VAL A 176 -35.11 -5.14 -14.70
C VAL A 176 -34.46 -3.92 -15.36
N ALA A 177 -35.06 -2.74 -15.17
CA ALA A 177 -34.52 -1.52 -15.75
C ALA A 177 -33.19 -1.16 -15.09
N VAL A 178 -32.23 -0.70 -15.90
CA VAL A 178 -30.96 -0.15 -15.39
C VAL A 178 -31.31 1.08 -14.52
N PRO A 179 -30.77 1.19 -13.29
CA PRO A 179 -31.01 2.37 -12.44
C PRO A 179 -30.53 3.66 -13.11
N ALA A 180 -31.12 4.82 -12.75
CA ALA A 180 -30.52 6.09 -13.12
C ALA A 180 -29.18 6.28 -12.39
N CYS A 181 -28.30 7.16 -12.86
CA CYS A 181 -27.01 7.37 -12.19
C CYS A 181 -27.15 7.82 -10.72
N THR A 182 -28.24 8.52 -10.39
CA THR A 182 -28.62 8.93 -9.02
C THR A 182 -29.20 7.80 -8.15
N ASP A 183 -29.30 6.58 -8.69
CA ASP A 183 -29.97 5.45 -8.04
C ASP A 183 -29.01 4.39 -7.52
N PHE A 184 -27.74 4.76 -7.33
CA PHE A 184 -26.71 3.87 -6.78
C PHE A 184 -27.15 3.25 -5.45
N TRP A 185 -27.03 1.92 -5.35
CA TRP A 185 -27.63 1.14 -4.27
C TRP A 185 -27.13 1.54 -2.88
N LEU A 186 -25.85 1.96 -2.76
CA LEU A 186 -25.24 2.36 -1.48
C LEU A 186 -25.83 3.66 -0.91
N GLU A 187 -26.47 4.50 -1.72
CA GLU A 187 -27.17 5.71 -1.23
C GLU A 187 -28.54 5.39 -0.60
N LYS A 188 -29.07 4.19 -0.88
CA LYS A 188 -30.48 3.84 -0.64
C LYS A 188 -30.66 2.56 0.19
N ILE A 189 -29.59 1.80 0.43
CA ILE A 189 -29.63 0.63 1.29
C ILE A 189 -29.92 1.05 2.74
N GLN A 190 -30.59 0.19 3.50
CA GLN A 190 -30.83 0.49 4.91
C GLN A 190 -29.53 0.27 5.69
N HIS A 191 -28.75 1.33 5.89
CA HIS A 191 -27.53 1.31 6.71
C HIS A 191 -27.85 0.82 8.12
N LYS A 192 -27.41 -0.40 8.42
CA LYS A 192 -27.51 -1.01 9.76
C LYS A 192 -26.15 -1.16 10.43
N GLY A 193 -25.07 -0.73 9.80
CA GLY A 193 -23.71 -0.87 10.32
C GLY A 193 -23.54 -0.34 11.74
N VAL A 194 -22.82 -1.11 12.55
CA VAL A 194 -22.48 -0.83 13.95
C VAL A 194 -20.97 -0.83 14.15
N ALA A 195 -20.48 -0.06 15.11
CA ALA A 195 -19.11 -0.15 15.60
C ALA A 195 -19.15 -0.51 17.10
N PRO A 196 -18.99 -1.78 17.49
CA PRO A 196 -19.18 -2.21 18.89
C PRO A 196 -18.36 -1.43 19.92
N PHE A 197 -17.17 -0.98 19.54
CA PHE A 197 -16.25 -0.22 20.40
C PHE A 197 -16.27 1.30 20.13
N GLY A 198 -17.09 1.77 19.18
CA GLY A 198 -17.21 3.19 18.82
C GLY A 198 -18.10 4.03 19.75
N GLY A 199 -18.76 3.38 20.72
CA GLY A 199 -19.64 4.02 21.70
C GLY A 199 -21.13 4.01 21.31
N ALA A 200 -21.98 4.28 22.30
CA ALA A 200 -23.44 4.17 22.14
C ALA A 200 -23.99 5.20 21.14
N GLY A 201 -24.66 4.73 20.09
CA GLY A 201 -25.23 5.58 19.04
C GLY A 201 -24.24 6.01 17.96
N TYR A 202 -23.03 5.46 17.93
CA TYR A 202 -22.07 5.68 16.84
C TYR A 202 -22.65 5.24 15.49
N LYS A 203 -22.61 6.14 14.50
CA LYS A 203 -23.01 5.88 13.10
C LYS A 203 -21.77 5.44 12.33
N VAL A 204 -21.89 4.45 11.44
CA VAL A 204 -20.78 4.11 10.52
C VAL A 204 -20.91 4.84 9.18
N PHE A 205 -22.10 4.85 8.58
CA PHE A 205 -22.40 5.60 7.36
C PHE A 205 -22.72 7.08 7.65
N ARG A 206 -22.23 7.99 6.80
CA ARG A 206 -22.59 9.42 6.77
C ARG A 206 -22.81 9.87 5.33
N ASN A 207 -23.99 10.38 4.98
CA ASN A 207 -24.18 11.12 3.72
C ASN A 207 -23.84 12.60 3.96
N VAL A 208 -22.93 13.19 3.17
CA VAL A 208 -22.50 14.60 3.39
C VAL A 208 -23.66 15.61 3.34
N LYS A 209 -24.75 15.31 2.62
CA LYS A 209 -25.94 16.17 2.54
C LYS A 209 -26.73 16.20 3.85
N ASP A 210 -26.69 15.14 4.67
CA ASP A 210 -27.29 15.12 6.01
C ASP A 210 -26.56 16.07 6.98
N PHE A 211 -25.25 16.29 6.74
CA PHE A 211 -24.42 17.26 7.47
C PHE A 211 -24.50 18.68 6.90
N GLY A 212 -25.41 18.89 5.95
CA GLY A 212 -25.79 20.18 5.41
C GLY A 212 -25.21 20.52 4.04
N ALA A 213 -24.38 19.67 3.44
CA ALA A 213 -23.77 19.94 2.14
C ALA A 213 -24.84 20.05 1.03
N LYS A 214 -24.60 20.88 0.01
CA LYS A 214 -25.54 21.10 -1.11
C LYS A 214 -25.16 20.30 -2.34
N GLY A 215 -23.89 20.32 -2.72
CA GLY A 215 -23.43 19.79 -4.00
C GLY A 215 -24.01 20.55 -5.20
N ASP A 216 -24.27 21.85 -5.06
CA ASP A 216 -24.95 22.71 -6.06
C ASP A 216 -23.99 23.50 -6.98
N GLY A 217 -22.67 23.43 -6.73
CA GLY A 217 -21.63 24.16 -7.46
C GLY A 217 -21.48 25.64 -7.10
N VAL A 218 -22.12 26.10 -6.01
CA VAL A 218 -22.13 27.51 -5.58
C VAL A 218 -21.91 27.65 -4.07
N SER A 219 -22.58 26.82 -3.28
CA SER A 219 -22.49 26.79 -1.82
C SER A 219 -21.17 26.15 -1.37
N ASP A 220 -20.51 26.78 -0.40
CA ASP A 220 -19.33 26.21 0.25
C ASP A 220 -19.72 25.07 1.18
N ASP A 221 -19.24 23.87 0.86
CA ASP A 221 -19.58 22.61 1.52
C ASP A 221 -18.42 22.09 2.39
N THR A 222 -17.25 22.77 2.47
CA THR A 222 -16.07 22.33 3.25
C THR A 222 -16.45 21.95 4.68
N GLU A 223 -17.17 22.84 5.39
CA GLU A 223 -17.52 22.61 6.80
C GLU A 223 -18.50 21.44 6.96
N ALA A 224 -19.42 21.24 6.00
CA ALA A 224 -20.38 20.14 6.04
C ALA A 224 -19.70 18.77 5.79
N ILE A 225 -18.75 18.72 4.86
CA ILE A 225 -17.97 17.50 4.57
C ILE A 225 -17.07 17.17 5.76
N ASN A 226 -16.32 18.14 6.30
CA ASN A 226 -15.45 17.92 7.46
C ASN A 226 -16.24 17.52 8.72
N ARG A 227 -17.48 18.01 8.92
CA ARG A 227 -18.39 17.50 9.96
C ARG A 227 -18.83 16.06 9.70
N ALA A 228 -19.13 15.67 8.46
CA ALA A 228 -19.50 14.30 8.11
C ALA A 228 -18.35 13.30 8.36
N ILE A 229 -17.10 13.73 8.13
CA ILE A 229 -15.90 12.93 8.40
C ILE A 229 -15.63 12.79 9.91
N SER A 230 -15.83 13.85 10.70
CA SER A 230 -15.45 13.90 12.12
C SER A 230 -16.56 13.48 13.13
N ASP A 231 -17.84 13.41 12.73
CA ASP A 231 -18.96 13.06 13.61
C ASP A 231 -18.75 11.73 14.35
N GLY A 232 -19.12 11.68 15.63
CA GLY A 232 -19.01 10.48 16.47
C GLY A 232 -17.68 10.32 17.23
N ASN A 233 -16.93 11.40 17.49
CA ASN A 233 -15.68 11.38 18.28
C ASN A 233 -14.66 10.37 17.74
N ARG A 234 -14.31 10.53 16.47
CA ARG A 234 -13.39 9.64 15.74
C ARG A 234 -11.93 9.99 15.97
N CYS A 235 -11.05 9.06 15.62
CA CYS A 235 -9.60 9.29 15.61
C CYS A 235 -9.19 10.30 14.52
N GLY A 236 -9.14 11.58 14.90
CA GLY A 236 -8.61 12.68 14.09
C GLY A 236 -7.17 13.03 14.46
N PRO A 237 -6.63 14.14 13.92
CA PRO A 237 -5.30 14.62 14.25
C PRO A 237 -5.06 14.73 15.76
N GLY A 238 -3.95 14.13 16.23
CA GLY A 238 -3.61 14.01 17.66
C GLY A 238 -4.02 12.69 18.34
N CYS A 239 -4.85 11.86 17.70
CA CYS A 239 -5.03 10.45 18.06
C CYS A 239 -3.97 9.58 17.32
N THR A 240 -3.41 8.55 17.96
CA THR A 240 -2.30 7.75 17.39
C THR A 240 -2.73 6.74 16.31
N GLY A 241 -3.99 6.31 16.35
CA GLY A 241 -4.59 5.28 15.49
C GLY A 241 -5.86 4.74 16.15
N SER A 242 -6.78 4.14 15.39
CA SER A 242 -7.87 3.36 15.99
C SER A 242 -8.65 2.52 14.98
N THR A 243 -9.10 1.33 15.41
CA THR A 243 -10.09 0.53 14.67
C THR A 243 -11.52 0.75 15.20
N LYS A 244 -11.67 1.28 16.42
CA LYS A 244 -12.96 1.51 17.13
C LYS A 244 -13.98 2.36 16.36
N THR A 245 -13.53 3.27 15.48
CA THR A 245 -14.36 4.33 14.88
C THR A 245 -14.30 4.38 13.33
N PRO A 246 -14.70 3.30 12.63
CA PRO A 246 -14.73 3.26 11.17
C PRO A 246 -15.76 4.26 10.61
N GLY A 247 -15.49 4.83 9.43
CA GLY A 247 -16.43 5.75 8.79
C GLY A 247 -16.52 5.62 7.29
N LEU A 248 -17.71 5.35 6.77
CA LEU A 248 -18.04 5.47 5.35
C LEU A 248 -18.74 6.82 5.13
N VAL A 249 -18.04 7.77 4.53
CA VAL A 249 -18.56 9.09 4.18
C VAL A 249 -18.92 9.08 2.71
N TYR A 250 -20.22 9.13 2.45
CA TYR A 250 -20.79 9.03 1.11
C TYR A 250 -21.11 10.40 0.52
N PHE A 251 -20.73 10.56 -0.75
CA PHE A 251 -20.95 11.76 -1.55
C PHE A 251 -21.96 11.44 -2.68
N PRO A 252 -23.26 11.83 -2.53
CA PRO A 252 -24.22 11.79 -3.62
C PRO A 252 -23.76 12.65 -4.81
N ALA A 253 -24.36 12.43 -5.99
CA ALA A 253 -24.12 13.27 -7.16
C ALA A 253 -24.31 14.78 -6.85
N GLY A 254 -23.38 15.60 -7.36
CA GLY A 254 -23.32 17.05 -7.13
C GLY A 254 -21.92 17.63 -7.40
N THR A 255 -21.80 18.96 -7.34
CA THR A 255 -20.52 19.69 -7.28
C THR A 255 -20.42 20.39 -5.93
N TYR A 256 -19.53 19.92 -5.07
CA TYR A 256 -19.29 20.46 -3.75
C TYR A 256 -18.18 21.50 -3.86
N MET A 257 -18.47 22.76 -3.55
CA MET A 257 -17.42 23.79 -3.52
C MET A 257 -16.66 23.69 -2.21
N VAL A 258 -15.34 23.81 -2.28
CA VAL A 258 -14.42 23.61 -1.15
C VAL A 258 -13.50 24.82 -1.06
N SER A 259 -13.42 25.50 0.08
CA SER A 259 -12.57 26.69 0.30
C SER A 259 -11.32 26.46 1.13
N SER A 260 -11.28 25.41 1.94
CA SER A 260 -10.08 24.94 2.65
C SER A 260 -10.11 23.41 2.75
N PRO A 261 -8.99 22.74 3.11
CA PRO A 261 -8.84 21.30 2.96
C PRO A 261 -9.96 20.46 3.58
N ILE A 262 -10.32 19.40 2.86
CA ILE A 262 -11.07 18.28 3.44
C ILE A 262 -10.07 17.43 4.23
N ILE A 263 -10.25 17.31 5.55
CA ILE A 263 -9.34 16.57 6.44
C ILE A 263 -9.89 15.17 6.66
N ASP A 264 -9.21 14.15 6.12
CA ASP A 264 -9.62 12.75 6.28
C ASP A 264 -9.08 12.15 7.58
N PHE A 265 -9.97 11.53 8.36
CA PHE A 265 -9.68 10.95 9.67
C PHE A 265 -9.23 9.49 9.56
N TYR A 266 -8.64 8.92 10.62
CA TYR A 266 -8.15 7.54 10.59
C TYR A 266 -9.30 6.53 10.34
N ASN A 267 -9.04 5.45 9.60
CA ASN A 267 -10.01 4.39 9.26
C ASN A 267 -11.29 4.93 8.57
N THR A 268 -11.13 5.65 7.45
CA THR A 268 -12.23 6.32 6.71
C THR A 268 -12.29 5.91 5.24
N GLN A 269 -13.50 5.80 4.71
CA GLN A 269 -13.81 5.54 3.30
C GLN A 269 -14.60 6.74 2.73
N LEU A 270 -14.01 7.51 1.83
CA LEU A 270 -14.63 8.63 1.12
C LEU A 270 -15.16 8.14 -0.24
N ILE A 271 -16.46 7.81 -0.30
CA ILE A 271 -17.06 7.09 -1.43
C ILE A 271 -18.07 7.99 -2.17
N GLY A 272 -17.77 8.35 -3.41
CA GLY A 272 -18.73 9.01 -4.30
C GLY A 272 -19.72 8.04 -4.95
N ASN A 273 -20.78 8.60 -5.53
CA ASN A 273 -21.65 7.90 -6.47
C ASN A 273 -20.87 7.56 -7.77
N PRO A 274 -20.61 6.29 -8.14
CA PRO A 274 -19.84 5.93 -9.33
C PRO A 274 -20.58 6.19 -10.65
N GLY A 275 -21.91 6.15 -10.67
CA GLY A 275 -22.70 6.38 -11.88
C GLY A 275 -22.76 7.85 -12.30
N CYS A 276 -22.73 8.77 -11.33
CA CYS A 276 -22.66 10.22 -11.54
C CYS A 276 -21.67 10.81 -10.52
N MET A 277 -20.37 10.62 -10.81
CA MET A 277 -19.25 10.98 -9.95
C MET A 277 -19.36 12.42 -9.42
N PRO A 278 -19.47 12.62 -8.09
CA PRO A 278 -19.45 13.95 -7.50
C PRO A 278 -18.13 14.66 -7.71
N VAL A 279 -18.20 15.99 -7.85
CA VAL A 279 -17.02 16.85 -7.99
C VAL A 279 -16.72 17.52 -6.66
N LEU A 280 -15.52 17.31 -6.12
CA LEU A 280 -14.95 18.19 -5.09
C LEU A 280 -14.18 19.29 -5.83
N LYS A 281 -14.69 20.53 -5.77
CA LYS A 281 -14.16 21.64 -6.57
C LYS A 281 -13.63 22.76 -5.68
N ALA A 282 -12.34 23.08 -5.80
CA ALA A 282 -11.75 24.21 -5.10
C ALA A 282 -12.43 25.53 -5.51
N THR A 283 -12.63 26.45 -4.58
CA THR A 283 -12.92 27.85 -4.90
C THR A 283 -11.68 28.53 -5.48
N SER A 284 -11.84 29.66 -6.17
CA SER A 284 -10.70 30.45 -6.68
C SER A 284 -9.86 31.11 -5.59
N GLY A 285 -10.37 31.15 -4.35
CA GLY A 285 -9.70 31.66 -3.16
C GLY A 285 -9.33 30.57 -2.15
N PHE A 286 -9.11 29.33 -2.61
CA PHE A 286 -8.82 28.20 -1.75
C PHE A 286 -7.58 28.42 -0.85
N GLU A 287 -7.74 28.26 0.45
CA GLU A 287 -6.69 28.43 1.46
C GLU A 287 -6.17 27.06 1.95
N GLY A 288 -5.16 26.52 1.25
CA GLY A 288 -4.51 25.26 1.63
C GLY A 288 -3.50 24.78 0.59
N ARG A 289 -2.72 23.74 0.94
CA ARG A 289 -1.73 23.10 0.06
C ARG A 289 -2.29 21.88 -0.71
N TRP A 290 -3.38 21.28 -0.22
CA TRP A 290 -4.01 20.08 -0.77
C TRP A 290 -5.54 20.22 -0.66
N LEU A 291 -6.33 19.81 -1.67
CA LEU A 291 -7.80 19.88 -1.61
C LEU A 291 -8.37 18.81 -0.65
N LEU A 292 -7.85 17.59 -0.74
CA LEU A 292 -8.07 16.51 0.21
C LEU A 292 -6.74 16.22 0.91
N ASP A 293 -6.73 16.33 2.23
CA ASP A 293 -5.58 16.07 3.08
C ASP A 293 -5.90 14.89 4.00
N THR A 294 -5.17 13.78 3.85
CA THR A 294 -5.43 12.56 4.63
C THR A 294 -4.42 12.30 5.74
N ASN A 295 -3.50 13.23 5.99
CA ASN A 295 -2.51 13.11 7.05
C ASN A 295 -1.90 14.48 7.42
N GLU A 296 -2.75 15.44 7.79
CA GLU A 296 -2.37 16.86 7.87
C GLU A 296 -1.10 17.14 8.70
N TYR A 297 -0.23 17.99 8.17
CA TYR A 297 1.00 18.42 8.84
C TYR A 297 0.70 19.20 10.12
N GLN A 298 1.15 18.65 11.25
CA GLN A 298 0.97 19.23 12.57
C GLN A 298 1.94 20.39 12.83
N PRO A 299 1.69 21.26 13.84
CA PRO A 299 2.58 22.36 14.21
C PRO A 299 4.00 21.95 14.63
N SER A 300 4.26 20.65 14.82
CA SER A 300 5.60 20.06 15.02
C SER A 300 6.44 19.98 13.74
N GLY A 301 5.82 20.05 12.56
CA GLY A 301 6.43 19.79 11.25
C GLY A 301 6.42 18.31 10.83
N GLY A 302 5.78 17.43 11.60
CA GLY A 302 5.47 16.05 11.20
C GLY A 302 4.00 15.88 10.80
N LEU A 303 3.69 14.76 10.15
CA LEU A 303 2.32 14.36 9.80
C LEU A 303 1.46 14.05 11.05
N ALA A 304 0.12 14.05 10.91
CA ALA A 304 -0.82 13.74 12.00
C ALA A 304 -0.66 12.30 12.54
N TRP A 305 -0.30 11.38 11.65
CA TRP A 305 0.04 9.99 11.91
C TRP A 305 1.37 9.67 11.21
N GLY A 306 2.24 8.86 11.83
CA GLY A 306 3.42 8.35 11.12
C GLY A 306 2.97 7.56 9.89
N ALA A 307 3.42 7.95 8.69
CA ALA A 307 2.82 7.48 7.43
C ALA A 307 2.86 5.95 7.26
N THR A 308 3.87 5.29 7.84
CA THR A 308 4.02 3.83 7.93
C THR A 308 2.85 3.14 8.63
N ASN A 309 2.12 3.84 9.50
CA ASN A 309 1.03 3.30 10.32
C ASN A 309 -0.34 3.85 9.90
N VAL A 310 -0.51 4.32 8.65
CA VAL A 310 -1.77 4.85 8.12
C VAL A 310 -2.50 3.79 7.29
N PHE A 311 -3.39 3.05 7.96
CA PHE A 311 -4.09 1.89 7.40
C PHE A 311 -5.60 2.13 7.20
N TRP A 312 -6.27 1.21 6.52
CA TRP A 312 -7.75 1.10 6.39
C TRP A 312 -8.44 2.35 5.83
N ARG A 313 -7.87 2.97 4.78
CA ARG A 313 -8.44 4.15 4.11
C ARG A 313 -8.82 3.89 2.67
N GLN A 314 -9.96 4.40 2.23
CA GLN A 314 -10.35 4.33 0.81
C GLN A 314 -10.84 5.68 0.30
N VAL A 315 -10.48 6.06 -0.92
CA VAL A 315 -11.12 7.17 -1.64
C VAL A 315 -11.56 6.65 -3.00
N ALA A 316 -12.85 6.80 -3.32
CA ALA A 316 -13.41 6.27 -4.55
C ALA A 316 -14.44 7.18 -5.21
N ASN A 317 -14.52 7.12 -6.54
CA ASN A 317 -15.60 7.71 -7.36
C ASN A 317 -15.71 9.23 -7.29
N LEU A 318 -14.60 9.95 -7.09
CA LEU A 318 -14.58 11.41 -6.99
C LEU A 318 -13.98 12.06 -8.25
N VAL A 319 -14.47 13.24 -8.60
CA VAL A 319 -13.75 14.18 -9.47
C VAL A 319 -13.09 15.23 -8.60
N ILE A 320 -11.77 15.33 -8.63
CA ILE A 320 -10.98 16.31 -7.88
C ILE A 320 -10.62 17.46 -8.82
N ASP A 321 -11.25 18.62 -8.62
CA ASP A 321 -11.16 19.76 -9.54
C ASP A 321 -10.56 20.99 -8.85
N ILE A 322 -9.30 21.28 -9.18
CA ILE A 322 -8.58 22.46 -8.67
C ILE A 322 -8.38 23.53 -9.75
N THR A 323 -9.07 23.44 -10.90
CA THR A 323 -8.86 24.36 -12.05
C THR A 323 -9.20 25.82 -11.75
N ASN A 324 -9.99 26.07 -10.72
CA ASN A 324 -10.36 27.41 -10.25
C ASN A 324 -9.19 28.14 -9.55
N VAL A 325 -8.25 27.39 -8.97
CA VAL A 325 -7.11 27.96 -8.24
C VAL A 325 -6.10 28.53 -9.23
N SER A 326 -5.46 29.66 -8.89
CA SER A 326 -4.47 30.27 -9.79
C SER A 326 -3.41 29.25 -10.23
N PRO A 327 -3.08 29.15 -11.54
CA PRO A 327 -2.04 28.25 -12.02
C PRO A 327 -0.66 28.49 -11.36
N SER A 328 -0.40 29.69 -10.85
CA SER A 328 0.85 30.05 -10.16
C SER A 328 0.97 29.49 -8.72
N THR A 329 -0.14 29.02 -8.14
CA THR A 329 -0.22 28.45 -6.79
C THR A 329 0.19 26.99 -6.81
N LEU A 330 1.03 26.59 -5.86
CA LEU A 330 1.36 25.18 -5.62
C LEU A 330 0.25 24.55 -4.78
N ILE A 331 -0.54 23.68 -5.39
CA ILE A 331 -1.66 22.98 -4.76
C ILE A 331 -1.76 21.56 -5.36
N SER A 332 -2.08 20.56 -4.52
CA SER A 332 -2.39 19.20 -4.94
C SER A 332 -3.88 18.90 -4.85
N GLY A 333 -4.37 17.97 -5.66
CA GLY A 333 -5.71 17.39 -5.50
C GLY A 333 -5.82 16.55 -4.22
N ILE A 334 -4.94 15.57 -4.05
CA ILE A 334 -4.90 14.69 -2.87
C ILE A 334 -3.47 14.63 -2.29
N HIS A 335 -3.36 14.71 -0.97
CA HIS A 335 -2.22 14.31 -0.14
C HIS A 335 -2.48 12.89 0.37
N TRP A 336 -1.59 11.93 0.11
CA TRP A 336 -1.84 10.51 0.44
C TRP A 336 -0.61 9.76 1.02
N PRO A 337 0.16 10.31 1.98
CA PRO A 337 1.17 9.54 2.71
C PRO A 337 0.49 8.47 3.56
N SER A 338 0.67 7.22 3.14
CA SER A 338 -0.23 6.10 3.46
C SER A 338 0.49 4.75 3.39
N SER A 339 -0.16 3.73 3.94
CA SER A 339 0.38 2.38 4.08
C SER A 339 -0.54 1.27 3.53
N GLN A 340 -0.29 0.02 3.91
CA GLN A 340 -1.07 -1.16 3.56
C GLN A 340 -2.57 -1.02 3.87
N SER A 341 -3.40 -1.78 3.14
CA SER A 341 -4.87 -1.71 3.24
C SER A 341 -5.43 -0.29 3.02
N THR A 342 -4.76 0.50 2.18
CA THR A 342 -5.31 1.76 1.66
C THR A 342 -5.52 1.66 0.14
N SER A 343 -6.53 2.35 -0.39
CA SER A 343 -6.80 2.37 -1.84
C SER A 343 -7.38 3.69 -2.37
N LEU A 344 -6.82 4.19 -3.47
CA LEU A 344 -7.45 5.19 -4.35
C LEU A 344 -8.00 4.46 -5.59
N SER A 345 -9.26 4.69 -5.95
CA SER A 345 -9.91 4.00 -7.09
C SER A 345 -10.94 4.86 -7.82
N ASN A 346 -10.99 4.80 -9.16
CA ASN A 346 -11.97 5.53 -9.97
C ASN A 346 -12.02 7.04 -9.64
N ILE A 347 -10.91 7.76 -9.81
CA ILE A 347 -10.80 9.21 -9.50
C ILE A 347 -10.36 9.98 -10.74
N VAL A 348 -11.03 11.10 -11.03
CA VAL A 348 -10.67 12.00 -12.14
C VAL A 348 -10.12 13.33 -11.61
N PHE A 349 -8.87 13.65 -11.91
CA PHE A 349 -8.19 14.87 -11.52
C PHE A 349 -8.25 15.92 -12.65
N LYS A 350 -8.69 17.14 -12.32
CA LYS A 350 -8.74 18.28 -13.24
C LYS A 350 -7.83 19.39 -12.73
N LEU A 351 -6.73 19.60 -13.44
CA LEU A 351 -5.62 20.48 -13.10
C LEU A 351 -5.48 21.56 -14.18
N SER A 352 -4.61 22.55 -13.96
CA SER A 352 -4.33 23.58 -14.98
C SER A 352 -3.47 23.04 -16.13
N GLU A 353 -3.90 23.25 -17.38
CA GLU A 353 -3.08 23.05 -18.59
C GLU A 353 -2.17 24.27 -18.90
N ALA A 354 -2.17 25.32 -18.09
CA ALA A 354 -1.40 26.53 -18.39
C ALA A 354 0.12 26.28 -18.29
N LYS A 355 0.89 26.79 -19.25
CA LYS A 355 2.36 26.64 -19.25
C LYS A 355 2.98 27.30 -18.01
N GLY A 356 3.81 26.54 -17.29
CA GLY A 356 4.43 27.01 -16.05
C GLY A 356 3.46 27.09 -14.86
N ASN A 357 2.35 26.34 -14.91
CA ASN A 357 1.52 26.10 -13.73
C ASN A 357 2.27 25.27 -12.66
N LYS A 358 1.70 25.17 -11.46
CA LYS A 358 2.20 24.38 -10.32
C LYS A 358 1.11 23.48 -9.70
N HIS A 359 0.08 23.13 -10.46
CA HIS A 359 -0.98 22.23 -9.98
C HIS A 359 -0.47 20.80 -9.99
N GLN A 360 -0.77 20.06 -8.93
CA GLN A 360 -0.44 18.64 -8.78
C GLN A 360 -1.72 17.82 -8.63
N GLY A 361 -1.76 16.60 -9.16
CA GLY A 361 -2.90 15.70 -8.98
C GLY A 361 -2.81 14.97 -7.64
N LEU A 362 -1.93 13.99 -7.58
CA LEU A 362 -1.62 13.20 -6.38
C LEU A 362 -0.25 13.58 -5.83
N PHE A 363 -0.15 13.73 -4.51
CA PHE A 363 1.10 13.99 -3.80
C PHE A 363 1.28 12.99 -2.66
N ILE A 364 2.45 12.34 -2.61
CA ILE A 364 2.86 11.38 -1.58
C ILE A 364 4.35 11.62 -1.31
N GLU A 365 4.73 11.91 -0.07
CA GLU A 365 6.13 12.11 0.33
C GLU A 365 6.72 10.95 1.15
N GLU A 366 5.90 10.13 1.81
CA GLU A 366 6.35 8.94 2.55
C GLU A 366 5.21 7.92 2.83
N GLY A 367 5.53 6.82 3.54
CA GLY A 367 4.62 5.74 3.95
C GLY A 367 5.13 4.33 3.59
N SER A 368 4.31 3.29 3.77
CA SER A 368 4.57 1.90 3.35
C SER A 368 3.41 1.33 2.52
N GLY A 369 3.24 1.87 1.32
CA GLY A 369 2.02 1.82 0.52
C GLY A 369 1.59 0.43 0.06
N GLY A 370 0.27 0.31 -0.14
CA GLY A 370 -0.38 -0.84 -0.77
C GLY A 370 -0.69 -0.57 -2.24
N TYR A 371 -1.92 -0.09 -2.49
CA TYR A 371 -2.54 -0.11 -3.81
C TYR A 371 -3.15 1.24 -4.24
N VAL A 372 -3.01 1.58 -5.52
CA VAL A 372 -3.76 2.65 -6.20
C VAL A 372 -4.12 2.20 -7.61
N GLY A 373 -5.29 2.57 -8.13
CA GLY A 373 -5.56 2.39 -9.55
C GLY A 373 -6.80 3.05 -10.09
N ASP A 374 -7.06 2.80 -11.38
CA ASP A 374 -8.24 3.31 -12.09
C ASP A 374 -8.35 4.86 -12.00
N LEU A 375 -7.23 5.56 -12.20
CA LEU A 375 -7.14 7.02 -12.08
C LEU A 375 -7.03 7.71 -13.45
N VAL A 376 -7.62 8.90 -13.60
CA VAL A 376 -7.50 9.73 -14.81
C VAL A 376 -7.06 11.16 -14.45
N PHE A 377 -6.03 11.69 -15.11
CA PHE A 377 -5.51 13.03 -14.86
C PHE A 377 -5.55 13.91 -16.12
N HIS A 378 -5.96 15.16 -15.97
CA HIS A 378 -5.94 16.17 -17.03
C HIS A 378 -5.17 17.43 -16.59
N GLY A 379 -4.10 17.77 -17.32
CA GLY A 379 -3.24 18.92 -17.05
C GLY A 379 -2.23 18.69 -15.93
N GLY A 380 -1.73 19.79 -15.34
CA GLY A 380 -0.84 19.81 -14.19
C GLY A 380 0.61 20.18 -14.53
N ALA A 381 1.37 20.51 -13.50
CA ALA A 381 2.83 20.53 -13.52
C ALA A 381 3.34 19.09 -13.38
N GLN A 382 2.84 18.40 -12.37
CA GLN A 382 2.92 16.96 -12.24
C GLN A 382 1.50 16.40 -12.13
N ALA A 383 1.14 15.34 -12.86
CA ALA A 383 -0.09 14.63 -12.53
C ALA A 383 0.09 13.87 -11.20
N MET A 384 1.27 13.27 -10.99
CA MET A 384 1.65 12.59 -9.75
C MET A 384 3.07 13.00 -9.33
N THR A 385 3.25 13.41 -8.07
CA THR A 385 4.56 13.64 -7.43
C THR A 385 4.63 12.75 -6.19
N ILE A 386 5.37 11.66 -6.25
CA ILE A 386 5.16 10.52 -5.34
C ILE A 386 6.46 9.85 -4.86
N GLY A 387 6.53 9.53 -3.58
CA GLY A 387 7.61 8.75 -2.96
C GLY A 387 7.16 8.07 -1.68
N ASN A 388 7.56 6.80 -1.51
CA ASN A 388 7.07 5.87 -0.50
C ASN A 388 7.97 4.60 -0.54
N GLN A 389 7.97 3.75 0.48
CA GLN A 389 8.72 2.49 0.47
C GLN A 389 8.37 1.64 -0.75
N GLN A 390 7.08 1.31 -0.90
CA GLN A 390 6.56 0.57 -2.05
C GLN A 390 5.14 0.98 -2.43
N PHE A 391 4.74 0.64 -3.64
CA PHE A 391 3.35 0.73 -4.09
C PHE A 391 3.12 -0.15 -5.33
N THR A 392 1.89 -0.63 -5.47
CA THR A 392 1.36 -1.14 -6.75
C THR A 392 0.37 -0.13 -7.32
N MET A 393 0.60 0.28 -8.57
CA MET A 393 -0.20 1.29 -9.25
C MET A 393 -0.67 0.79 -10.62
N ARG A 394 -1.99 0.67 -10.85
CA ARG A 394 -2.52 0.13 -12.12
C ARG A 394 -3.60 0.97 -12.80
N ASN A 395 -3.75 0.81 -14.12
CA ASN A 395 -4.76 1.49 -14.94
C ASN A 395 -4.84 3.01 -14.67
N ILE A 396 -3.72 3.69 -14.87
CA ILE A 396 -3.60 5.15 -14.67
C ILE A 396 -3.50 5.82 -16.03
N THR A 397 -4.41 6.74 -16.35
CA THR A 397 -4.39 7.52 -17.59
C THR A 397 -4.04 8.98 -17.31
N ILE A 398 -3.05 9.54 -18.02
CA ILE A 398 -2.60 10.93 -17.84
C ILE A 398 -2.61 11.65 -19.19
N HIS A 399 -3.15 12.87 -19.19
CA HIS A 399 -3.23 13.76 -20.36
C HIS A 399 -2.60 15.13 -20.06
N LYS A 400 -1.66 15.56 -20.90
CA LYS A 400 -1.13 16.94 -20.96
C LYS A 400 -0.54 17.50 -19.64
N ALA A 401 0.02 16.66 -18.78
CA ALA A 401 0.87 17.15 -17.69
C ALA A 401 2.22 17.63 -18.24
N GLN A 402 2.93 18.53 -17.53
CA GLN A 402 4.32 18.83 -17.90
C GLN A 402 5.19 17.58 -17.66
N THR A 403 5.19 17.04 -16.44
CA THR A 403 5.64 15.67 -16.14
C THR A 403 4.44 14.81 -15.75
N ALA A 404 4.29 13.60 -16.30
CA ALA A 404 3.18 12.74 -15.93
C ALA A 404 3.38 12.17 -14.50
N ILE A 405 4.51 11.51 -14.25
CA ILE A 405 4.86 10.91 -12.96
C ILE A 405 6.27 11.35 -12.55
N GLU A 406 6.38 12.09 -11.45
CA GLU A 406 7.63 12.48 -10.80
C GLU A 406 7.82 11.60 -9.56
N GLN A 407 8.80 10.70 -9.58
CA GLN A 407 9.11 9.83 -8.44
C GLN A 407 10.13 10.53 -7.53
N LEU A 408 9.72 10.93 -6.34
CA LEU A 408 10.58 11.55 -5.32
C LEU A 408 11.58 10.54 -4.74
N TRP A 409 11.10 9.34 -4.43
CA TRP A 409 11.90 8.22 -3.95
C TRP A 409 11.13 6.90 -4.06
N SER A 410 11.83 5.76 -3.98
CA SER A 410 11.23 4.43 -3.80
C SER A 410 12.23 3.45 -3.21
N TRP A 411 11.75 2.39 -2.56
CA TRP A 411 12.51 1.14 -2.48
C TRP A 411 12.16 0.27 -3.68
N GLY A 412 10.88 -0.04 -3.89
CA GLY A 412 10.41 -0.74 -5.08
C GLY A 412 8.97 -0.42 -5.45
N TRP A 413 8.71 -0.08 -6.72
CA TRP A 413 7.39 0.31 -7.21
C TRP A 413 6.99 -0.51 -8.42
N THR A 414 5.71 -0.84 -8.58
CA THR A 414 5.21 -1.54 -9.77
C THR A 414 4.06 -0.78 -10.42
N TYR A 415 4.28 -0.33 -11.67
CA TYR A 415 3.30 0.33 -12.53
C TYR A 415 2.76 -0.66 -13.57
N LYS A 416 1.45 -0.85 -13.62
CA LYS A 416 0.77 -1.77 -14.55
C LYS A 416 -0.27 -1.05 -15.42
N GLY A 417 -0.15 -1.11 -16.74
CA GLY A 417 -1.17 -0.54 -17.64
C GLY A 417 -1.37 0.98 -17.52
N VAL A 418 -0.28 1.74 -17.37
CA VAL A 418 -0.33 3.21 -17.33
C VAL A 418 -0.38 3.75 -18.77
N SER A 419 -1.28 4.68 -19.09
CA SER A 419 -1.37 5.36 -20.39
C SER A 419 -1.03 6.85 -20.27
N ILE A 420 0.12 7.26 -20.78
CA ILE A 420 0.58 8.67 -20.78
C ILE A 420 0.36 9.26 -22.18
N ASN A 421 -0.29 10.42 -22.26
CA ASN A 421 -0.70 11.03 -23.52
C ASN A 421 -0.39 12.54 -23.51
N ASP A 422 0.28 13.03 -24.55
CA ASP A 422 0.48 14.46 -24.84
C ASP A 422 1.21 15.28 -23.75
N CYS A 423 2.03 14.63 -22.90
CA CYS A 423 2.83 15.25 -21.83
C CYS A 423 4.20 15.74 -22.33
N GLU A 424 4.94 16.58 -21.58
CA GLU A 424 6.34 16.94 -21.95
C GLU A 424 7.35 15.84 -21.54
N VAL A 425 7.17 15.25 -20.35
CA VAL A 425 7.88 14.08 -19.82
C VAL A 425 6.87 13.05 -19.32
N GLY A 426 7.12 11.77 -19.54
CA GLY A 426 6.34 10.67 -18.99
C GLY A 426 6.72 10.38 -17.53
N PHE A 427 7.63 9.44 -17.34
CA PHE A 427 8.18 9.10 -16.03
C PHE A 427 9.49 9.85 -15.78
N ASP A 428 9.60 10.52 -14.63
CA ASP A 428 10.82 11.17 -14.15
C ASP A 428 11.29 10.49 -12.85
N PHE A 429 12.46 9.85 -12.95
CA PHE A 429 13.16 9.14 -11.88
C PHE A 429 14.53 9.80 -11.59
N THR A 430 14.69 11.10 -11.88
CA THR A 430 15.95 11.85 -11.70
C THR A 430 16.16 12.39 -10.27
N ALA A 431 15.21 12.16 -9.36
CA ALA A 431 15.25 12.69 -8.00
C ALA A 431 16.48 12.24 -7.20
N SER A 432 17.05 13.19 -6.46
CA SER A 432 18.28 13.03 -5.69
C SER A 432 18.25 13.81 -4.37
N GLY A 433 18.71 13.18 -3.29
CA GLY A 433 18.80 13.76 -1.95
C GLY A 433 20.25 13.78 -1.46
N GLY A 434 20.80 14.97 -1.23
CA GLY A 434 22.24 15.12 -0.97
C GLY A 434 23.06 14.69 -2.19
N ASP A 435 24.04 13.81 -1.99
CA ASP A 435 24.96 13.32 -3.03
C ASP A 435 24.50 11.99 -3.68
N GLY A 436 23.22 11.61 -3.50
CA GLY A 436 22.67 10.30 -3.91
C GLY A 436 21.31 10.35 -4.59
N LEU A 437 21.04 9.35 -5.45
CA LEU A 437 19.72 9.10 -6.05
C LEU A 437 18.79 8.48 -5.01
N THR A 438 17.51 8.85 -5.06
CA THR A 438 16.50 8.42 -4.07
C THR A 438 15.49 7.41 -4.61
N VAL A 439 15.45 7.20 -5.92
CA VAL A 439 14.61 6.17 -6.56
C VAL A 439 15.41 4.87 -6.68
N GLY A 440 15.11 3.90 -5.81
CA GLY A 440 15.74 2.57 -5.79
C GLY A 440 15.34 1.75 -7.01
N SER A 441 14.25 0.97 -6.91
CA SER A 441 13.73 0.20 -8.04
C SER A 441 12.33 0.61 -8.54
N ILE A 442 12.10 0.42 -9.85
CA ILE A 442 10.81 0.62 -10.53
C ILE A 442 10.57 -0.46 -11.61
N THR A 443 9.44 -1.15 -11.53
CA THR A 443 8.91 -2.04 -12.59
C THR A 443 7.81 -1.31 -13.37
N ILE A 444 7.82 -1.37 -14.70
CA ILE A 444 6.72 -0.86 -15.55
C ILE A 444 6.29 -1.96 -16.52
N VAL A 445 5.02 -2.34 -16.50
CA VAL A 445 4.51 -3.45 -17.32
C VAL A 445 3.17 -3.10 -17.99
N ASP A 446 2.98 -3.53 -19.23
CA ASP A 446 1.75 -3.36 -20.03
C ASP A 446 1.32 -1.91 -20.32
N SER A 447 2.15 -0.92 -20.03
CA SER A 447 1.88 0.51 -20.18
C SER A 447 2.03 1.02 -21.62
N ASP A 448 1.58 2.25 -21.87
CA ASP A 448 1.84 2.99 -23.12
C ASP A 448 2.10 4.49 -22.94
N ILE A 449 2.89 5.07 -23.86
CA ILE A 449 3.24 6.49 -23.89
C ILE A 449 3.04 7.02 -25.31
N LYS A 450 2.31 8.13 -25.45
CA LYS A 450 1.93 8.72 -26.75
C LYS A 450 2.18 10.23 -26.80
N ASN A 451 2.74 10.72 -27.90
CA ASN A 451 3.00 12.14 -28.17
C ASN A 451 3.87 12.85 -27.11
N THR A 452 4.66 12.10 -26.34
CA THR A 452 5.50 12.61 -25.25
C THR A 452 6.95 12.71 -25.71
N PRO A 453 7.60 13.90 -25.72
CA PRO A 453 8.99 14.06 -26.15
C PRO A 453 9.99 13.15 -25.43
N VAL A 454 9.76 12.85 -24.14
CA VAL A 454 10.59 11.99 -23.31
C VAL A 454 9.73 10.95 -22.58
N GLY A 455 9.87 9.67 -22.92
CA GLY A 455 9.09 8.59 -22.29
C GLY A 455 9.47 8.37 -20.82
N ILE A 456 10.75 8.08 -20.58
CA ILE A 456 11.32 7.86 -19.25
C ILE A 456 12.63 8.65 -19.14
N THR A 457 12.88 9.29 -18.00
CA THR A 457 14.17 9.93 -17.68
C THR A 457 14.65 9.52 -16.29
N TYR A 458 15.94 9.24 -16.12
CA TYR A 458 16.53 8.78 -14.86
C TYR A 458 17.98 9.24 -14.66
N GLY A 459 18.44 9.14 -13.41
CA GLY A 459 19.76 9.59 -12.99
C GLY A 459 19.90 11.10 -12.93
N SER A 460 20.85 11.58 -12.11
CA SER A 460 21.10 13.01 -11.90
C SER A 460 22.56 13.33 -12.21
N SER A 461 22.82 14.50 -12.82
CA SER A 461 24.14 14.86 -13.34
C SER A 461 25.14 15.08 -12.20
N GLY A 462 26.12 14.17 -12.08
CA GLY A 462 27.17 14.23 -11.05
C GLY A 462 26.92 13.35 -9.82
N VAL A 463 25.78 12.63 -9.76
CA VAL A 463 25.48 11.69 -8.68
C VAL A 463 26.08 10.32 -8.97
N THR A 464 26.73 9.71 -7.97
CA THR A 464 27.40 8.40 -8.08
C THR A 464 27.04 7.44 -6.94
N THR A 465 25.94 7.69 -6.21
CA THR A 465 25.46 6.85 -5.11
C THR A 465 23.93 6.71 -5.15
N PRO A 466 23.33 5.65 -4.57
CA PRO A 466 23.97 4.42 -4.09
C PRO A 466 24.60 3.57 -5.22
N ALA A 467 25.27 2.47 -4.87
CA ALA A 467 26.17 1.76 -5.78
C ALA A 467 25.48 1.13 -7.01
N VAL A 468 24.25 0.64 -6.83
CA VAL A 468 23.44 0.05 -7.90
C VAL A 468 22.16 0.84 -8.19
N ALA A 469 22.16 2.15 -7.91
CA ALA A 469 20.98 3.03 -8.01
C ALA A 469 20.21 2.92 -9.33
N ASN A 470 18.89 3.17 -9.26
CA ASN A 470 17.96 3.14 -10.38
C ASN A 470 17.89 1.73 -11.03
N ASN A 471 17.41 0.74 -10.27
CA ASN A 471 17.13 -0.63 -10.73
C ASN A 471 15.79 -0.67 -11.47
N PHE A 472 15.81 -0.94 -12.78
CA PHE A 472 14.62 -0.83 -13.61
C PHE A 472 14.36 -2.07 -14.45
N VAL A 473 13.08 -2.43 -14.60
CA VAL A 473 12.63 -3.39 -15.61
C VAL A 473 11.32 -2.91 -16.23
N PHE A 474 11.31 -2.79 -17.56
CA PHE A 474 10.16 -2.36 -18.36
C PHE A 474 9.80 -3.46 -19.36
N GLU A 475 8.52 -3.87 -19.44
CA GLU A 475 8.05 -4.96 -20.32
C GLU A 475 6.69 -4.64 -20.98
N ASN A 476 6.52 -4.95 -22.27
CA ASN A 476 5.31 -4.62 -23.05
C ASN A 476 4.95 -3.12 -22.99
N LEU A 477 5.96 -2.25 -23.01
CA LEU A 477 5.80 -0.79 -22.97
C LEU A 477 5.66 -0.25 -24.40
N ARG A 478 4.44 0.14 -24.78
CA ARG A 478 4.11 0.58 -26.14
C ARG A 478 4.36 2.08 -26.30
N LEU A 479 4.99 2.48 -27.40
CA LEU A 479 5.32 3.88 -27.68
C LEU A 479 4.63 4.32 -28.98
N ASN A 480 4.18 5.57 -29.04
CA ASN A 480 3.73 6.17 -30.29
C ASN A 480 4.10 7.66 -30.34
N ASN A 481 4.95 8.07 -31.28
CA ASN A 481 5.46 9.45 -31.36
C ASN A 481 6.12 9.89 -30.02
N VAL A 482 7.12 9.11 -29.60
CA VAL A 482 7.97 9.33 -28.42
C VAL A 482 9.42 9.29 -28.90
N PRO A 483 10.06 10.43 -29.24
CA PRO A 483 11.39 10.44 -29.87
C PRO A 483 12.53 9.97 -28.95
N THR A 484 12.50 10.34 -27.67
CA THR A 484 13.40 9.78 -26.65
C THR A 484 12.61 8.80 -25.79
N ALA A 485 12.79 7.49 -26.00
CA ALA A 485 12.13 6.48 -25.19
C ALA A 485 12.67 6.48 -23.75
N ILE A 486 14.00 6.44 -23.61
CA ILE A 486 14.68 6.45 -22.32
C ILE A 486 15.87 7.42 -22.36
N ARG A 487 15.94 8.31 -21.36
CA ARG A 487 17.04 9.27 -21.12
C ARG A 487 17.74 8.93 -19.80
N GLY A 488 19.06 8.85 -19.84
CA GLY A 488 19.93 8.78 -18.66
C GLY A 488 20.68 10.10 -18.43
N PRO A 489 21.56 10.18 -17.42
CA PRO A 489 22.24 11.42 -17.03
C PRO A 489 23.20 11.98 -18.09
N SER A 490 23.60 11.17 -19.08
CA SER A 490 24.46 11.56 -20.21
C SER A 490 23.71 11.83 -21.52
N GLY A 491 22.37 11.72 -21.53
CA GLY A 491 21.53 11.90 -22.73
C GLY A 491 20.66 10.69 -23.05
N THR A 492 20.32 10.51 -24.33
CA THR A 492 19.47 9.40 -24.80
C THR A 492 20.16 8.05 -24.60
N VAL A 493 19.55 7.17 -23.81
CA VAL A 493 19.97 5.77 -23.61
C VAL A 493 19.23 4.83 -24.58
N LEU A 494 17.94 5.09 -24.80
CA LEU A 494 17.14 4.40 -25.81
C LEU A 494 16.41 5.43 -26.69
N ALA A 495 16.72 5.43 -27.97
CA ALA A 495 15.95 6.15 -28.98
C ALA A 495 14.56 5.51 -29.11
N GLY A 496 13.52 6.33 -29.25
CA GLY A 496 12.16 5.87 -29.49
C GLY A 496 11.77 5.95 -30.96
N SER A 497 10.54 6.38 -31.24
CA SER A 497 9.97 6.39 -32.59
C SER A 497 9.05 7.60 -32.79
N SER A 498 9.02 8.14 -34.00
CA SER A 498 8.01 9.13 -34.44
C SER A 498 6.67 8.51 -34.82
N GLY A 499 6.60 7.17 -34.90
CA GLY A 499 5.38 6.39 -35.04
C GLY A 499 5.25 5.35 -33.92
N GLN A 500 4.52 4.27 -34.19
CA GLN A 500 4.34 3.18 -33.23
C GLN A 500 5.61 2.32 -33.09
N SER A 501 5.92 1.91 -31.87
CA SER A 501 6.90 0.86 -31.54
C SER A 501 6.57 0.23 -30.18
N VAL A 502 7.27 -0.85 -29.82
CA VAL A 502 7.13 -1.51 -28.51
C VAL A 502 8.52 -1.77 -27.94
N ILE A 503 8.70 -1.50 -26.64
CA ILE A 503 9.79 -2.05 -25.85
C ILE A 503 9.28 -3.39 -25.30
N GLU A 504 9.68 -4.48 -25.96
CA GLU A 504 9.31 -5.85 -25.57
C GLU A 504 9.75 -6.13 -24.14
N ALA A 505 11.06 -6.00 -23.86
CA ALA A 505 11.58 -5.78 -22.52
C ALA A 505 12.93 -5.01 -22.52
N TRP A 506 13.16 -4.22 -21.48
CA TRP A 506 14.40 -3.48 -21.22
C TRP A 506 14.64 -3.42 -19.72
N GLY A 507 15.89 -3.34 -19.27
CA GLY A 507 16.19 -3.10 -17.87
C GLY A 507 17.60 -2.59 -17.59
N ARG A 508 17.82 -2.26 -16.32
CA ARG A 508 19.07 -1.74 -15.75
C ARG A 508 19.23 -2.25 -14.32
N GLY A 509 20.45 -2.66 -13.95
CA GLY A 509 20.81 -3.07 -12.59
C GLY A 509 21.62 -4.37 -12.56
N ASN A 510 21.64 -5.04 -11.41
CA ASN A 510 22.25 -6.37 -11.28
C ASN A 510 21.28 -7.48 -11.73
N LYS A 511 21.80 -8.47 -12.47
CA LYS A 511 21.13 -9.75 -12.73
C LYS A 511 21.84 -10.93 -12.07
N TYR A 512 21.05 -11.90 -11.62
CA TYR A 512 21.49 -13.17 -11.03
C TYR A 512 20.80 -14.38 -11.68
N THR A 513 21.49 -15.52 -11.67
CA THR A 513 20.96 -16.87 -11.94
C THR A 513 21.57 -17.85 -10.92
N PRO A 514 21.17 -19.13 -10.85
CA PRO A 514 21.84 -20.09 -9.94
C PRO A 514 23.36 -20.20 -10.16
N ALA A 515 23.86 -19.95 -11.38
CA ALA A 515 25.29 -19.91 -11.69
C ALA A 515 26.04 -18.68 -11.10
N SER A 516 25.31 -17.65 -10.65
CA SER A 516 25.88 -16.49 -9.97
C SER A 516 26.49 -16.83 -8.60
N ALA A 517 26.12 -17.95 -7.98
CA ALA A 517 26.70 -18.40 -6.71
C ALA A 517 28.25 -18.55 -6.73
N SER A 518 28.84 -18.76 -7.92
CA SER A 518 30.30 -18.84 -8.11
C SER A 518 30.89 -17.68 -8.93
N SER A 519 30.08 -16.71 -9.37
CA SER A 519 30.50 -15.67 -10.32
C SER A 519 30.02 -14.25 -10.00
N GLY A 520 29.13 -14.08 -9.02
CA GLY A 520 28.58 -12.78 -8.60
C GLY A 520 27.47 -12.25 -9.51
N PRO A 521 27.08 -10.97 -9.32
CA PRO A 521 26.15 -10.30 -10.22
C PRO A 521 26.77 -10.07 -11.59
N THR A 522 25.92 -9.97 -12.61
CA THR A 522 26.27 -9.23 -13.83
C THR A 522 25.47 -7.92 -13.85
N PHE A 523 26.14 -6.77 -13.88
CA PHE A 523 25.45 -5.50 -14.17
C PHE A 523 25.04 -5.44 -15.64
N PHE A 524 23.85 -4.91 -15.92
CA PHE A 524 23.36 -4.67 -17.28
C PHE A 524 22.62 -3.34 -17.38
N GLU A 525 22.58 -2.78 -18.60
CA GLU A 525 21.71 -1.68 -19.01
C GLU A 525 21.39 -1.91 -20.50
N GLY A 526 20.13 -2.17 -20.84
CA GLY A 526 19.75 -2.48 -22.22
C GLY A 526 18.51 -3.37 -22.38
N PRO A 527 18.20 -3.77 -23.62
CA PRO A 527 17.15 -4.75 -23.91
C PRO A 527 17.41 -6.07 -23.19
N ILE A 528 16.36 -6.67 -22.66
CA ILE A 528 16.38 -8.03 -22.10
C ILE A 528 15.36 -8.90 -22.84
N LYS A 529 15.40 -10.22 -22.60
CA LYS A 529 14.33 -11.09 -23.07
C LYS A 529 13.10 -10.92 -22.16
N PRO A 530 11.90 -10.65 -22.70
CA PRO A 530 10.68 -10.64 -21.91
C PRO A 530 10.41 -12.02 -21.29
N ASN A 531 9.73 -12.04 -20.15
CA ASN A 531 9.28 -13.26 -19.52
C ASN A 531 8.30 -14.01 -20.43
N THR A 532 8.39 -15.35 -20.45
CA THR A 532 7.39 -16.17 -21.14
C THR A 532 6.12 -16.21 -20.29
N ARG A 533 5.15 -15.37 -20.63
CA ARG A 533 3.88 -15.24 -19.90
C ARG A 533 2.96 -16.44 -20.21
N PRO A 534 2.51 -17.21 -19.21
CA PRO A 534 1.45 -18.20 -19.39
C PRO A 534 0.18 -17.58 -19.98
N ALA A 535 -0.37 -18.17 -21.04
CA ALA A 535 -1.57 -17.64 -21.72
C ALA A 535 -2.84 -17.67 -20.85
N SER A 536 -2.82 -18.36 -19.71
CA SER A 536 -3.90 -18.31 -18.70
C SER A 536 -3.84 -17.04 -17.83
N LEU A 537 -2.69 -16.36 -17.76
CA LEU A 537 -2.52 -15.12 -16.99
C LEU A 537 -2.80 -13.84 -17.79
N THR A 538 -2.99 -13.93 -19.11
CA THR A 538 -3.05 -12.76 -20.01
C THR A 538 -4.41 -12.53 -20.64
N ALA A 539 -4.78 -11.25 -20.79
CA ALA A 539 -5.89 -10.76 -21.58
C ALA A 539 -5.32 -10.18 -22.89
N GLY A 540 -5.09 -11.05 -23.88
CA GLY A 540 -4.30 -10.70 -25.06
C GLY A 540 -2.80 -10.69 -24.72
N THR A 541 -2.11 -9.58 -24.98
CA THR A 541 -0.68 -9.42 -24.64
C THR A 541 -0.44 -9.00 -23.19
N ALA A 542 -1.35 -8.22 -22.60
CA ALA A 542 -1.26 -7.75 -21.22
C ALA A 542 -1.66 -8.82 -20.20
N PHE A 543 -1.15 -8.75 -18.96
CA PHE A 543 -1.70 -9.54 -17.85
C PHE A 543 -3.14 -9.10 -17.55
N TYR A 544 -4.02 -10.05 -17.24
CA TYR A 544 -5.41 -9.78 -16.86
C TYR A 544 -5.51 -8.79 -15.68
N GLU A 545 -6.55 -7.96 -15.70
CA GLU A 545 -6.91 -7.00 -14.65
C GLU A 545 -8.42 -7.01 -14.44
N ARG A 546 -8.86 -6.72 -13.20
CA ARG A 546 -10.26 -6.42 -12.90
C ARG A 546 -10.34 -5.53 -11.66
N SER A 547 -10.95 -4.37 -11.79
CA SER A 547 -11.24 -3.46 -10.68
C SER A 547 -12.27 -4.03 -9.69
N LYS A 548 -12.19 -3.56 -8.43
CA LYS A 548 -13.18 -3.82 -7.38
C LYS A 548 -14.61 -3.57 -7.89
N PRO A 549 -15.48 -4.60 -7.98
CA PRO A 549 -16.85 -4.42 -8.43
C PRO A 549 -17.66 -3.59 -7.43
N GLN A 550 -18.20 -2.45 -7.85
CA GLN A 550 -19.07 -1.63 -6.98
C GLN A 550 -20.56 -1.81 -7.30
N TYR A 551 -20.88 -2.63 -8.31
CA TYR A 551 -22.25 -3.03 -8.67
C TYR A 551 -23.15 -1.83 -9.04
N GLU A 552 -22.56 -0.88 -9.75
CA GLU A 552 -23.04 0.47 -10.11
C GLU A 552 -24.39 0.46 -10.83
N THR A 553 -24.61 -0.56 -11.65
CA THR A 553 -25.81 -0.79 -12.47
C THR A 553 -26.80 -1.77 -11.86
N VAL A 554 -26.52 -2.29 -10.66
CA VAL A 554 -27.36 -3.27 -9.97
C VAL A 554 -28.34 -2.56 -9.03
N PRO A 555 -29.67 -2.78 -9.15
CA PRO A 555 -30.63 -2.14 -8.27
C PRO A 555 -30.61 -2.75 -6.87
N LEU A 556 -31.02 -1.94 -5.89
CA LEU A 556 -31.08 -2.31 -4.46
C LEU A 556 -31.86 -3.61 -4.17
N SER A 557 -32.82 -4.01 -5.02
CA SER A 557 -33.57 -5.28 -4.88
C SER A 557 -32.69 -6.54 -4.96
N GLU A 558 -31.45 -6.42 -5.45
CA GLU A 558 -30.52 -7.53 -5.56
C GLU A 558 -29.59 -7.69 -4.35
N PHE A 559 -29.70 -6.80 -3.37
CA PHE A 559 -28.87 -6.81 -2.16
C PHE A 559 -29.62 -7.39 -0.95
N VAL A 560 -28.90 -8.14 -0.12
CA VAL A 560 -29.39 -8.69 1.16
C VAL A 560 -28.44 -8.25 2.27
N SER A 561 -28.92 -7.44 3.21
CA SER A 561 -28.16 -7.00 4.39
C SER A 561 -27.99 -8.16 5.38
N ALA A 562 -26.78 -8.37 5.89
CA ALA A 562 -26.50 -9.38 6.90
C ALA A 562 -27.30 -9.14 8.20
N ARG A 563 -27.41 -7.88 8.63
CA ARG A 563 -28.23 -7.48 9.78
C ARG A 563 -29.74 -7.43 9.48
N ALA A 564 -30.14 -7.61 8.22
CA ALA A 564 -31.53 -7.94 7.86
C ALA A 564 -31.80 -9.45 7.88
N ALA A 565 -30.78 -10.28 7.61
CA ALA A 565 -30.88 -11.73 7.60
C ALA A 565 -30.77 -12.38 8.98
N GLY A 566 -30.28 -11.65 9.99
CA GLY A 566 -30.31 -12.06 11.40
C GLY A 566 -28.97 -12.03 12.12
N ALA A 567 -27.87 -11.76 11.40
CA ALA A 567 -26.55 -11.60 12.02
C ALA A 567 -26.51 -10.27 12.82
N ALA A 568 -25.94 -10.31 14.03
CA ALA A 568 -25.92 -9.20 14.96
C ALA A 568 -24.80 -8.20 14.66
N GLY A 569 -23.59 -8.69 14.35
CA GLY A 569 -22.39 -7.88 14.11
C GLY A 569 -21.90 -7.10 15.34
N ASP A 570 -22.32 -7.50 16.54
CA ASP A 570 -22.14 -6.74 17.79
C ASP A 570 -20.84 -7.04 18.56
N GLY A 571 -19.99 -7.92 18.04
CA GLY A 571 -18.72 -8.32 18.65
C GLY A 571 -18.85 -9.34 19.79
N THR A 572 -20.07 -9.84 20.10
CA THR A 572 -20.35 -10.75 21.22
C THR A 572 -21.30 -11.91 20.87
N THR A 573 -22.30 -11.69 20.03
CA THR A 573 -23.25 -12.70 19.55
C THR A 573 -22.60 -13.61 18.52
N ASP A 574 -22.86 -14.92 18.63
CA ASP A 574 -22.41 -15.91 17.65
C ASP A 574 -23.28 -15.84 16.38
N ASP A 575 -22.69 -15.35 15.29
CA ASP A 575 -23.33 -15.12 14.00
C ASP A 575 -23.14 -16.29 13.02
N THR A 576 -22.55 -17.41 13.45
CA THR A 576 -22.16 -18.54 12.60
C THR A 576 -23.31 -19.07 11.73
N ASP A 577 -24.45 -19.40 12.33
CA ASP A 577 -25.62 -19.95 11.62
C ASP A 577 -26.28 -18.91 10.71
N ALA A 578 -26.30 -17.63 11.15
CA ALA A 578 -26.90 -16.54 10.40
C ALA A 578 -26.10 -16.22 9.13
N LEU A 579 -24.77 -16.14 9.23
CA LEU A 579 -23.88 -15.93 8.09
C LEU A 579 -23.89 -17.11 7.12
N ASN A 580 -23.80 -18.35 7.60
CA ASN A 580 -23.90 -19.54 6.74
C ASN A 580 -25.24 -19.59 5.98
N THR A 581 -26.36 -19.32 6.66
CA THR A 581 -27.69 -19.25 6.04
C THR A 581 -27.79 -18.13 5.01
N LEU A 582 -27.21 -16.95 5.30
CA LEU A 582 -27.16 -15.80 4.41
C LEU A 582 -26.37 -16.10 3.13
N PHE A 583 -25.13 -16.60 3.22
CA PHE A 583 -24.30 -16.86 2.04
C PHE A 583 -24.92 -17.96 1.16
N ALA A 584 -25.42 -19.04 1.75
CA ALA A 584 -26.10 -20.11 1.03
C ALA A 584 -27.37 -19.62 0.31
N SER A 585 -28.24 -18.88 0.99
CA SER A 585 -29.50 -18.39 0.40
C SER A 585 -29.29 -17.27 -0.62
N ALA A 586 -28.33 -16.37 -0.40
CA ALA A 586 -28.00 -15.30 -1.33
C ALA A 586 -27.39 -15.85 -2.62
N ALA A 587 -26.43 -16.79 -2.54
CA ALA A 587 -25.84 -17.42 -3.71
C ALA A 587 -26.88 -18.21 -4.52
N ALA A 588 -27.72 -19.02 -3.85
CA ALA A 588 -28.81 -19.76 -4.50
C ALA A 588 -29.86 -18.86 -5.16
N ALA A 589 -30.08 -17.65 -4.63
CA ALA A 589 -30.97 -16.64 -5.21
C ALA A 589 -30.27 -15.70 -6.22
N GLY A 590 -28.96 -15.86 -6.47
CA GLY A 590 -28.16 -14.98 -7.33
C GLY A 590 -27.98 -13.55 -6.80
N LYS A 591 -28.19 -13.31 -5.51
CA LYS A 591 -28.15 -11.99 -4.85
C LYS A 591 -26.72 -11.56 -4.49
N ILE A 592 -26.58 -10.33 -4.03
CA ILE A 592 -25.36 -9.77 -3.44
C ILE A 592 -25.58 -9.67 -1.93
N VAL A 593 -24.66 -10.19 -1.13
CA VAL A 593 -24.64 -9.95 0.31
C VAL A 593 -24.02 -8.58 0.58
N PHE A 594 -24.78 -7.72 1.24
CA PHE A 594 -24.24 -6.54 1.89
C PHE A 594 -23.90 -6.90 3.34
N LEU A 595 -22.61 -7.05 3.63
CA LEU A 595 -22.15 -7.28 4.98
C LEU A 595 -22.07 -5.93 5.69
N ASP A 596 -23.15 -5.54 6.38
CA ASP A 596 -23.23 -4.27 7.11
C ASP A 596 -22.04 -4.14 8.09
N ALA A 597 -21.64 -2.92 8.45
CA ALA A 597 -20.50 -2.73 9.33
C ALA A 597 -20.72 -3.43 10.69
N GLY A 598 -19.68 -4.06 11.23
CA GLY A 598 -19.78 -4.78 12.48
C GLY A 598 -18.62 -5.76 12.70
N MET A 599 -18.70 -6.46 13.82
CA MET A 599 -17.79 -7.53 14.21
C MET A 599 -18.62 -8.79 14.46
N TYR A 600 -18.58 -9.72 13.51
CA TYR A 600 -19.38 -10.93 13.49
C TYR A 600 -18.58 -12.05 14.13
N VAL A 601 -18.94 -12.46 15.35
CA VAL A 601 -18.23 -13.54 16.06
C VAL A 601 -18.68 -14.88 15.49
N VAL A 602 -17.74 -15.77 15.19
CA VAL A 602 -18.04 -17.10 14.64
C VAL A 602 -17.32 -18.18 15.45
N THR A 603 -18.02 -19.27 15.79
CA THR A 603 -17.48 -20.39 16.58
C THR A 603 -17.38 -21.71 15.80
N ALA A 604 -17.80 -21.70 14.53
CA ALA A 604 -17.45 -22.73 13.54
C ALA A 604 -17.25 -22.09 12.16
N THR A 605 -16.81 -22.89 11.18
CA THR A 605 -16.52 -22.44 9.80
C THR A 605 -17.70 -21.71 9.15
N ILE A 606 -17.41 -20.57 8.53
CA ILE A 606 -18.29 -19.89 7.57
C ILE A 606 -17.98 -20.42 6.17
N HIS A 607 -18.97 -21.05 5.54
CA HIS A 607 -18.85 -21.52 4.16
C HIS A 607 -19.43 -20.48 3.19
N ILE A 608 -18.60 -20.03 2.24
CA ILE A 608 -18.98 -19.15 1.14
C ILE A 608 -19.07 -20.01 -0.14
N PRO A 609 -20.27 -20.36 -0.63
CA PRO A 609 -20.43 -21.25 -1.78
C PRO A 609 -20.10 -20.55 -3.11
N ALA A 610 -19.89 -21.36 -4.15
CA ALA A 610 -19.75 -20.89 -5.52
C ALA A 610 -20.93 -20.01 -5.97
N GLY A 611 -20.64 -18.92 -6.69
CA GLY A 611 -21.63 -17.94 -7.14
C GLY A 611 -21.89 -16.79 -6.16
N SER A 612 -21.34 -16.84 -4.95
CA SER A 612 -21.47 -15.77 -3.96
C SER A 612 -20.91 -14.43 -4.45
N ARG A 613 -21.63 -13.35 -4.15
CA ARG A 613 -21.20 -11.96 -4.37
C ARG A 613 -21.37 -11.20 -3.06
N ILE A 614 -20.31 -10.54 -2.57
CA ILE A 614 -20.24 -10.00 -1.21
C ILE A 614 -19.57 -8.61 -1.25
N PHE A 615 -20.17 -7.63 -0.58
CA PHE A 615 -19.62 -6.30 -0.40
C PHE A 615 -19.79 -5.88 1.06
N GLY A 616 -18.70 -5.52 1.75
CA GLY A 616 -18.75 -5.03 3.13
C GLY A 616 -18.78 -3.51 3.27
N GLU A 617 -19.51 -3.04 4.28
CA GLU A 617 -19.62 -1.63 4.67
C GLU A 617 -18.52 -1.25 5.68
N ALA A 618 -17.58 -0.39 5.29
CA ALA A 618 -16.50 0.09 6.17
C ALA A 618 -15.61 -1.01 6.80
N LEU A 619 -15.25 -2.03 6.02
CA LEU A 619 -14.42 -3.18 6.44
C LEU A 619 -14.97 -3.94 7.67
N PRO A 620 -16.15 -4.58 7.56
CA PRO A 620 -16.67 -5.47 8.59
C PRO A 620 -15.68 -6.60 8.90
N VAL A 621 -15.68 -7.05 10.16
CA VAL A 621 -14.78 -8.09 10.66
C VAL A 621 -15.55 -9.40 10.86
N ILE A 622 -15.09 -10.50 10.26
CA ILE A 622 -15.47 -11.86 10.65
C ILE A 622 -14.41 -12.37 11.63
N LEU A 623 -14.82 -12.70 12.86
CA LEU A 623 -13.94 -12.92 14.00
C LEU A 623 -14.09 -14.33 14.57
N SER A 624 -13.07 -15.17 14.44
CA SER A 624 -13.09 -16.51 15.04
C SER A 624 -13.01 -16.42 16.57
N SER A 625 -13.80 -17.25 17.27
CA SER A 625 -13.69 -17.43 18.71
C SER A 625 -14.07 -18.85 19.16
N GLY A 626 -13.83 -19.15 20.44
CA GLY A 626 -14.20 -20.43 21.04
C GLY A 626 -13.26 -21.59 20.70
N ALA A 627 -13.64 -22.80 21.10
CA ALA A 627 -12.75 -23.96 21.12
C ALA A 627 -12.48 -24.60 19.73
N PHE A 628 -13.34 -24.35 18.74
CA PHE A 628 -13.27 -25.01 17.43
C PHE A 628 -11.97 -24.70 16.67
N PHE A 629 -11.46 -23.47 16.79
CA PHE A 629 -10.22 -23.00 16.16
C PHE A 629 -9.01 -23.03 17.10
N ALA A 630 -9.12 -23.58 18.31
CA ALA A 630 -8.08 -23.45 19.34
C ALA A 630 -6.89 -24.42 19.19
N SER A 631 -6.95 -25.39 18.27
CA SER A 631 -5.95 -26.48 18.20
C SER A 631 -5.15 -26.50 16.91
N ALA A 632 -3.84 -26.19 17.00
CA ALA A 632 -2.89 -26.33 15.91
C ALA A 632 -2.72 -27.78 15.39
N ALA A 633 -3.09 -28.78 16.19
CA ALA A 633 -3.07 -30.20 15.80
C ALA A 633 -4.32 -30.63 15.01
N SER A 634 -5.37 -29.81 14.97
CA SER A 634 -6.55 -30.03 14.12
C SER A 634 -7.08 -28.69 13.60
N PRO A 635 -6.30 -27.98 12.77
CA PRO A 635 -6.68 -26.64 12.31
C PRO A 635 -7.96 -26.67 11.48
N LYS A 636 -8.63 -25.52 11.39
CA LYS A 636 -9.96 -25.34 10.77
C LYS A 636 -10.03 -24.00 10.01
N PRO A 637 -10.68 -23.97 8.84
CA PRO A 637 -10.97 -22.72 8.16
C PRO A 637 -12.00 -21.89 8.93
N VAL A 638 -11.69 -20.62 9.23
CA VAL A 638 -12.64 -19.62 9.75
C VAL A 638 -13.62 -19.27 8.64
N VAL A 639 -13.09 -18.93 7.46
CA VAL A 639 -13.86 -18.85 6.21
C VAL A 639 -13.34 -19.91 5.24
N GLN A 640 -14.26 -20.69 4.69
CA GLN A 640 -14.01 -21.64 3.60
C GLN A 640 -14.75 -21.18 2.34
N VAL A 641 -14.01 -20.77 1.31
CA VAL A 641 -14.56 -20.40 0.00
C VAL A 641 -14.63 -21.63 -0.89
N GLY A 642 -15.84 -22.17 -0.97
CA GLY A 642 -16.18 -23.40 -1.70
C GLY A 642 -15.50 -24.66 -1.16
N THR A 643 -15.80 -25.78 -1.81
CA THR A 643 -15.20 -27.09 -1.58
C THR A 643 -14.37 -27.52 -2.79
N SER A 644 -13.50 -28.52 -2.62
CA SER A 644 -12.66 -29.05 -3.71
C SER A 644 -13.45 -29.78 -4.81
N SER A 645 -14.75 -30.00 -4.64
CA SER A 645 -15.66 -30.50 -5.68
C SER A 645 -16.47 -29.40 -6.39
N GLU A 646 -16.30 -28.12 -6.04
CA GLU A 646 -17.07 -27.01 -6.60
C GLU A 646 -16.28 -26.20 -7.64
N GLY A 647 -16.82 -26.16 -8.86
CA GLY A 647 -16.41 -25.22 -9.90
C GLY A 647 -17.36 -24.03 -9.96
N GLY A 648 -16.83 -22.83 -10.17
CA GLY A 648 -17.59 -21.58 -10.20
C GLY A 648 -16.72 -20.38 -9.85
N ARG A 649 -17.34 -19.22 -9.61
CA ARG A 649 -16.61 -18.01 -9.18
C ARG A 649 -17.30 -17.30 -8.00
N ILE A 650 -16.55 -16.51 -7.26
CA ILE A 650 -17.06 -15.53 -6.28
C ILE A 650 -16.55 -14.12 -6.56
N GLU A 651 -17.23 -13.11 -6.03
CA GLU A 651 -16.84 -11.70 -6.13
C GLU A 651 -16.99 -11.08 -4.73
N TRP A 652 -15.88 -10.90 -4.00
CA TRP A 652 -15.91 -10.46 -2.60
C TRP A 652 -15.03 -9.23 -2.40
N SER A 653 -15.55 -8.19 -1.75
CA SER A 653 -14.79 -6.97 -1.47
C SER A 653 -15.08 -6.33 -0.12
N ASN A 654 -14.11 -5.55 0.37
CA ASN A 654 -14.14 -4.79 1.62
C ASN A 654 -14.47 -5.68 2.85
N THR A 655 -13.56 -6.51 3.34
CA THR A 655 -13.80 -7.33 4.56
C THR A 655 -12.49 -7.66 5.27
N ILE A 656 -12.52 -7.74 6.60
CA ILE A 656 -11.40 -8.21 7.43
C ILE A 656 -11.76 -9.56 8.04
N LEU A 657 -10.82 -10.50 8.02
CA LEU A 657 -10.88 -11.76 8.76
C LEU A 657 -9.92 -11.70 9.94
N SER A 658 -10.37 -12.12 11.12
CA SER A 658 -9.60 -11.97 12.36
C SER A 658 -9.83 -13.13 13.34
N THR A 659 -9.03 -13.16 14.40
CA THR A 659 -9.15 -14.10 15.51
C THR A 659 -9.29 -13.36 16.85
N ARG A 660 -9.91 -14.01 17.84
CA ARG A 660 -10.00 -13.54 19.22
C ARG A 660 -9.24 -14.46 20.19
N GLY A 661 -8.18 -13.97 20.80
CA GLY A 661 -7.35 -14.70 21.77
C GLY A 661 -6.67 -15.94 21.17
N ALA A 662 -6.49 -16.97 22.01
CA ALA A 662 -5.85 -18.23 21.63
C ALA A 662 -6.65 -19.02 20.56
N GLN A 663 -6.30 -18.85 19.29
CA GLN A 663 -6.93 -19.48 18.13
C GLN A 663 -5.86 -20.16 17.25
N ALA A 664 -4.92 -20.87 17.89
CA ALA A 664 -3.76 -21.51 17.28
C ALA A 664 -4.05 -22.53 16.14
N GLY A 665 -5.31 -22.91 15.93
CA GLY A 665 -5.80 -23.74 14.83
C GLY A 665 -6.55 -22.99 13.73
N ALA A 666 -6.70 -21.66 13.80
CA ALA A 666 -7.42 -20.87 12.80
C ALA A 666 -6.63 -20.77 11.49
N ILE A 667 -7.17 -21.31 10.40
CA ILE A 667 -6.83 -20.93 9.02
C ILE A 667 -7.83 -19.83 8.66
N LEU A 668 -7.42 -18.57 8.54
CA LEU A 668 -8.41 -17.48 8.44
C LEU A 668 -9.21 -17.55 7.13
N LEU A 669 -8.54 -17.85 6.01
CA LEU A 669 -9.17 -18.10 4.72
C LEU A 669 -8.63 -19.39 4.06
N GLU A 670 -9.50 -20.38 3.85
CA GLU A 670 -9.24 -21.51 2.95
C GLU A 670 -10.02 -21.28 1.65
N TYR A 671 -9.32 -21.25 0.51
CA TYR A 671 -9.91 -21.03 -0.81
C TYR A 671 -9.72 -22.27 -1.69
N ASN A 672 -10.84 -22.86 -2.12
CA ASN A 672 -10.87 -24.14 -2.85
C ASN A 672 -11.35 -24.04 -4.31
N LEU A 673 -12.04 -22.96 -4.69
CA LEU A 673 -12.85 -22.92 -5.92
C LEU A 673 -12.03 -22.97 -7.22
N ALA A 674 -12.45 -23.87 -8.12
CA ALA A 674 -11.97 -23.93 -9.50
C ALA A 674 -12.77 -22.93 -10.38
N SER A 675 -12.23 -21.72 -10.56
CA SER A 675 -12.81 -20.71 -11.44
C SER A 675 -12.24 -20.78 -12.87
N PRO A 676 -13.06 -20.61 -13.92
CA PRO A 676 -12.56 -20.54 -15.30
C PRO A 676 -11.63 -19.33 -15.49
N ALA A 677 -10.49 -19.51 -16.16
CA ALA A 677 -9.54 -18.42 -16.44
C ALA A 677 -10.16 -17.23 -17.22
N SER A 678 -11.26 -17.45 -17.95
CA SER A 678 -12.02 -16.41 -18.65
C SER A 678 -13.06 -15.67 -17.80
N GLN A 679 -13.34 -16.14 -16.59
CA GLN A 679 -14.21 -15.52 -15.59
C GLN A 679 -13.69 -15.82 -14.17
N PRO A 680 -12.49 -15.32 -13.81
CA PRO A 680 -11.90 -15.61 -12.51
C PRO A 680 -12.74 -15.06 -11.35
N SER A 681 -12.63 -15.70 -10.20
CA SER A 681 -13.05 -15.12 -8.92
C SER A 681 -12.18 -13.92 -8.58
N GLY A 682 -12.66 -13.06 -7.69
CA GLY A 682 -11.75 -12.09 -7.08
C GLY A 682 -12.09 -11.61 -5.68
N LEU A 683 -11.03 -11.14 -5.03
CA LEU A 683 -10.97 -10.57 -3.69
C LEU A 683 -10.36 -9.16 -3.79
N TRP A 684 -11.08 -8.14 -3.34
CA TRP A 684 -10.62 -6.73 -3.38
C TRP A 684 -10.77 -6.04 -2.03
N ASP A 685 -9.68 -5.55 -1.44
CA ASP A 685 -9.67 -5.06 -0.06
C ASP A 685 -10.27 -6.12 0.91
N VAL A 686 -9.81 -7.38 0.74
CA VAL A 686 -10.09 -8.49 1.67
C VAL A 686 -8.79 -8.81 2.39
N HIS A 687 -8.80 -8.68 3.71
CA HIS A 687 -7.59 -8.68 4.54
C HIS A 687 -7.67 -9.72 5.66
N THR A 688 -6.53 -10.20 6.16
CA THR A 688 -6.47 -10.81 7.51
C THR A 688 -5.80 -9.86 8.49
N ARG A 689 -6.30 -9.84 9.74
CA ARG A 689 -5.75 -9.03 10.82
C ARG A 689 -5.75 -9.84 12.11
N VAL A 690 -4.57 -10.25 12.58
CA VAL A 690 -4.40 -11.14 13.75
C VAL A 690 -3.80 -10.36 14.92
N GLY A 691 -4.64 -9.96 15.88
CA GLY A 691 -4.24 -9.17 17.05
C GLY A 691 -4.19 -7.65 16.83
N GLY A 692 -3.81 -6.89 17.86
CA GLY A 692 -3.53 -5.45 17.79
C GLY A 692 -4.72 -4.50 17.58
N PHE A 693 -5.96 -4.92 17.91
CA PHE A 693 -7.16 -4.08 17.74
C PHE A 693 -8.22 -4.33 18.83
N ALA A 694 -9.13 -3.35 19.02
CA ALA A 694 -10.19 -3.45 20.04
C ALA A 694 -11.09 -4.69 19.86
N GLY A 695 -11.11 -5.58 20.85
CA GLY A 695 -11.91 -6.80 20.85
C GLY A 695 -11.26 -8.02 20.20
N SER A 696 -9.95 -7.97 19.93
CA SER A 696 -9.13 -9.12 19.54
C SER A 696 -8.70 -9.99 20.74
N ASP A 697 -8.78 -9.49 21.98
CA ASP A 697 -8.21 -10.08 23.20
C ASP A 697 -6.71 -10.45 23.04
N LEU A 698 -6.01 -9.64 22.23
CA LEU A 698 -4.64 -9.80 21.72
C LEU A 698 -4.01 -8.40 21.56
N GLN A 699 -4.09 -7.58 22.60
CA GLN A 699 -3.65 -6.18 22.63
C GLN A 699 -2.41 -6.02 23.54
N LEU A 700 -1.96 -4.78 23.76
CA LEU A 700 -0.82 -4.47 24.62
C LEU A 700 -0.98 -5.04 26.05
N ALA A 701 -2.22 -5.16 26.55
CA ALA A 701 -2.50 -5.69 27.87
C ALA A 701 -2.28 -7.22 28.00
N GLU A 702 -2.48 -7.98 26.91
CA GLU A 702 -2.34 -9.44 26.90
C GLU A 702 -0.99 -9.91 26.37
N CYS A 703 -0.38 -9.15 25.45
CA CYS A 703 0.70 -9.59 24.56
C CYS A 703 1.81 -8.55 24.34
N ALA A 704 2.06 -7.64 25.29
CA ALA A 704 3.23 -6.73 25.23
C ALA A 704 4.56 -7.46 24.98
N LYS A 705 5.47 -6.84 24.22
CA LYS A 705 6.77 -7.46 23.90
C LYS A 705 7.67 -7.70 25.12
N THR A 706 8.42 -8.81 25.10
CA THR A 706 9.31 -9.21 26.20
C THR A 706 10.75 -9.53 25.72
N PRO A 707 11.48 -8.59 25.10
CA PRO A 707 12.80 -8.88 24.51
C PRO A 707 13.86 -9.34 25.53
N ASP A 708 13.76 -8.90 26.79
CA ASP A 708 14.64 -9.33 27.89
C ASP A 708 14.31 -10.74 28.44
N THR A 709 13.26 -11.40 27.93
CA THR A 709 12.83 -12.74 28.36
C THR A 709 13.15 -13.77 27.27
N PRO A 710 14.10 -14.70 27.49
CA PRO A 710 14.43 -15.73 26.51
C PRO A 710 13.30 -16.77 26.37
N VAL A 711 12.82 -16.97 25.15
CA VAL A 711 11.81 -17.97 24.80
C VAL A 711 12.53 -19.19 24.21
N SER A 712 12.74 -20.22 25.03
CA SER A 712 13.58 -21.39 24.68
C SER A 712 12.79 -22.63 24.24
N SER A 713 11.50 -22.65 24.54
CA SER A 713 10.59 -23.78 24.35
C SER A 713 9.14 -23.28 24.15
N ALA A 714 8.26 -24.14 23.62
CA ALA A 714 6.84 -23.80 23.46
C ALA A 714 6.10 -23.60 24.79
N ALA A 715 6.71 -23.97 25.93
CA ALA A 715 6.17 -23.71 27.26
C ALA A 715 6.53 -22.31 27.81
N ASP A 716 7.52 -21.64 27.21
CA ASP A 716 7.90 -20.27 27.54
C ASP A 716 7.03 -19.23 26.79
N VAL A 717 6.30 -19.67 25.75
CA VAL A 717 5.43 -18.83 24.93
C VAL A 717 4.11 -18.54 25.66
N PRO A 718 3.66 -17.26 25.75
CA PRO A 718 2.35 -16.91 26.28
C PRO A 718 1.21 -17.50 25.44
N ALA A 719 0.57 -18.56 25.94
CA ALA A 719 -0.42 -19.35 25.20
C ALA A 719 -1.63 -18.53 24.72
N GLN A 720 -1.98 -17.42 25.39
CA GLN A 720 -3.05 -16.53 24.96
C GLN A 720 -2.72 -15.78 23.65
N CYS A 721 -1.44 -15.56 23.36
CA CYS A 721 -0.95 -14.83 22.18
C CYS A 721 -0.71 -15.72 20.96
N VAL A 722 -1.01 -17.03 21.04
CA VAL A 722 -0.90 -17.97 19.91
C VAL A 722 -2.21 -17.93 19.12
N ALA A 723 -2.25 -17.02 18.15
CA ALA A 723 -3.47 -16.40 17.67
C ALA A 723 -3.99 -16.93 16.32
N ALA A 724 -3.17 -17.61 15.51
CA ALA A 724 -3.60 -18.22 14.25
C ALA A 724 -2.70 -19.38 13.81
N PHE A 725 -3.24 -20.32 13.01
CA PHE A 725 -2.46 -21.36 12.34
C PHE A 725 -1.90 -20.89 11.00
N MET A 726 -2.72 -20.18 10.22
CA MET A 726 -2.39 -19.67 8.89
C MET A 726 -3.32 -18.50 8.50
N SER A 727 -2.79 -17.48 7.82
CA SER A 727 -3.65 -16.42 7.26
C SER A 727 -4.46 -16.88 6.04
N MET A 728 -3.83 -17.48 5.03
CA MET A 728 -4.54 -17.93 3.82
C MET A 728 -3.97 -19.22 3.21
N HIS A 729 -4.87 -20.16 2.85
CA HIS A 729 -4.56 -21.38 2.10
C HIS A 729 -5.28 -21.35 0.74
N ILE A 730 -4.54 -21.29 -0.36
CA ILE A 730 -5.04 -21.57 -1.71
C ILE A 730 -4.72 -23.03 -2.01
N THR A 731 -5.75 -23.88 -2.08
CA THR A 731 -5.60 -25.34 -2.13
C THR A 731 -5.45 -25.88 -3.56
N ALA A 732 -5.15 -27.17 -3.70
CA ALA A 732 -4.83 -27.78 -4.99
C ALA A 732 -5.99 -27.80 -6.01
N SER A 733 -7.24 -27.65 -5.56
CA SER A 733 -8.40 -27.50 -6.45
C SER A 733 -8.61 -26.06 -6.94
N ALA A 734 -7.99 -25.08 -6.29
CA ALA A 734 -8.18 -23.67 -6.61
C ALA A 734 -7.57 -23.30 -7.96
N ALA A 735 -8.31 -22.52 -8.75
CA ALA A 735 -7.87 -21.98 -10.03
C ALA A 735 -8.62 -20.68 -10.33
N GLY A 736 -8.03 -19.78 -11.12
CA GLY A 736 -8.69 -18.56 -11.59
C GLY A 736 -9.04 -17.59 -10.46
N LEU A 737 -8.09 -17.27 -9.59
CA LEU A 737 -8.29 -16.32 -8.48
C LEU A 737 -7.46 -15.05 -8.68
N TYR A 738 -8.12 -13.90 -8.68
CA TYR A 738 -7.54 -12.56 -8.73
C TYR A 738 -7.65 -11.89 -7.34
N THR A 739 -6.53 -11.53 -6.72
CA THR A 739 -6.52 -10.79 -5.46
C THR A 739 -5.89 -9.40 -5.65
N GLU A 740 -6.51 -8.38 -5.07
CA GLU A 740 -6.11 -6.98 -5.22
C GLU A 740 -6.22 -6.23 -3.88
N ASN A 741 -5.16 -5.50 -3.52
CA ASN A 741 -5.02 -4.83 -2.21
C ASN A 741 -5.30 -5.75 -1.00
N CYS A 742 -4.88 -7.02 -1.07
CA CYS A 742 -5.09 -7.98 0.00
C CYS A 742 -3.88 -7.95 0.96
N TRP A 743 -4.12 -7.65 2.23
CA TRP A 743 -3.09 -7.56 3.28
C TRP A 743 -3.33 -8.66 4.30
N LEU A 744 -2.33 -9.48 4.57
CA LEU A 744 -2.39 -10.54 5.57
C LEU A 744 -1.43 -10.21 6.71
N TRP A 745 -1.92 -9.54 7.76
CA TRP A 745 -1.09 -8.97 8.82
C TRP A 745 -1.30 -9.65 10.17
N VAL A 746 -0.18 -10.01 10.79
CA VAL A 746 -0.09 -10.38 12.19
C VAL A 746 0.47 -9.19 12.95
N ALA A 747 -0.15 -8.85 14.08
CA ALA A 747 0.07 -7.56 14.70
C ALA A 747 1.44 -7.45 15.39
N ASP A 748 2.27 -6.53 14.90
CA ASP A 748 3.53 -6.13 15.51
C ASP A 748 3.36 -5.02 16.57
N HIS A 749 2.26 -4.27 16.51
CA HIS A 749 1.89 -3.22 17.47
C HIS A 749 0.37 -3.14 17.72
N ASP A 750 0.01 -2.54 18.85
CA ASP A 750 -1.39 -2.22 19.17
C ASP A 750 -1.75 -0.83 18.59
N ILE A 751 -2.64 -0.80 17.60
CA ILE A 751 -3.00 0.43 16.87
C ILE A 751 -3.99 1.32 17.62
N GLU A 752 -4.55 0.87 18.76
CA GLU A 752 -5.61 1.62 19.44
C GLU A 752 -5.06 2.80 20.26
N GLU A 753 -5.70 3.96 20.06
CA GLU A 753 -5.56 5.15 20.90
C GLU A 753 -5.52 4.81 22.39
N GLY A 754 -4.39 5.15 23.02
CA GLY A 754 -4.03 4.78 24.39
C GLY A 754 -2.79 3.88 24.46
N ALA A 755 -2.61 2.99 23.48
CA ALA A 755 -1.43 2.11 23.36
C ALA A 755 -0.26 2.74 22.58
N ASN A 756 -0.48 3.88 21.92
CA ASN A 756 0.56 4.69 21.26
C ASN A 756 1.44 3.96 20.23
N ASN A 757 0.90 2.90 19.60
CA ASN A 757 1.61 2.00 18.70
C ASN A 757 2.79 1.27 19.39
N GLU A 758 2.66 0.99 20.69
CA GLU A 758 3.59 0.12 21.41
C GLU A 758 3.54 -1.33 20.86
N GLN A 759 4.73 -1.93 20.75
CA GLN A 759 4.92 -3.21 20.07
C GLN A 759 4.46 -4.41 20.92
N ILE A 760 3.87 -5.39 20.25
CA ILE A 760 3.30 -6.61 20.84
C ILE A 760 3.90 -7.87 20.18
N THR A 761 3.74 -9.02 20.85
CA THR A 761 4.23 -10.33 20.39
C THR A 761 3.02 -11.24 20.13
N ILE A 762 2.58 -11.32 18.88
CA ILE A 762 1.50 -12.21 18.43
C ILE A 762 2.08 -13.34 17.57
N TYR A 763 1.71 -14.59 17.87
CA TYR A 763 2.24 -15.76 17.17
C TYR A 763 1.20 -16.33 16.20
N ALA A 764 1.51 -16.30 14.91
CA ALA A 764 0.75 -16.97 13.86
C ALA A 764 1.68 -17.81 12.98
N GLY A 765 1.28 -19.04 12.63
CA GLY A 765 2.22 -19.99 12.04
C GLY A 765 2.71 -19.62 10.63
N ARG A 766 1.79 -19.25 9.73
CA ARG A 766 2.00 -19.24 8.27
C ARG A 766 1.23 -18.11 7.61
N GLY A 767 1.81 -17.45 6.62
CA GLY A 767 1.16 -16.39 5.85
C GLY A 767 0.19 -16.93 4.79
N LEU A 768 0.58 -16.81 3.51
CA LEU A 768 -0.10 -17.36 2.35
C LEU A 768 0.60 -18.66 1.91
N LEU A 769 -0.10 -19.79 1.99
CA LEU A 769 0.27 -21.04 1.34
C LEU A 769 -0.52 -21.22 0.03
N VAL A 770 0.19 -21.40 -1.08
CA VAL A 770 -0.36 -21.85 -2.36
C VAL A 770 0.15 -23.26 -2.64
N GLU A 771 -0.74 -24.24 -2.53
CA GLU A 771 -0.40 -25.67 -2.59
C GLU A 771 -1.08 -26.34 -3.79
N GLY A 772 -0.31 -26.89 -4.72
CA GLY A 772 -0.78 -27.72 -5.83
C GLY A 772 -1.67 -27.02 -6.88
N SER A 773 -2.06 -25.76 -6.68
CA SER A 773 -2.89 -25.01 -7.62
C SER A 773 -2.22 -24.90 -8.99
N GLN A 774 -2.95 -25.28 -10.04
CA GLN A 774 -2.46 -25.16 -11.43
C GLN A 774 -2.67 -23.75 -12.02
N GLY A 775 -3.22 -22.83 -11.22
CA GLY A 775 -3.52 -21.45 -11.62
C GLY A 775 -4.64 -21.34 -12.68
N PRO A 776 -4.80 -20.16 -13.32
CA PRO A 776 -4.03 -18.94 -13.08
C PRO A 776 -4.34 -18.31 -11.72
N LEU A 777 -3.34 -17.65 -11.13
CA LEU A 777 -3.48 -16.82 -9.93
C LEU A 777 -2.85 -15.44 -10.19
N TRP A 778 -3.49 -14.37 -9.71
CA TRP A 778 -2.95 -13.01 -9.75
C TRP A 778 -2.95 -12.40 -8.35
N LEU A 779 -1.78 -12.01 -7.85
CA LEU A 779 -1.60 -11.36 -6.54
C LEU A 779 -1.14 -9.90 -6.77
N VAL A 780 -2.10 -8.97 -6.82
CA VAL A 780 -1.87 -7.57 -7.25
C VAL A 780 -1.79 -6.65 -6.05
N GLY A 781 -0.59 -6.15 -5.74
CA GLY A 781 -0.36 -5.30 -4.57
C GLY A 781 -0.76 -5.97 -3.25
N SER A 782 -0.30 -7.21 -3.04
CA SER A 782 -0.55 -7.94 -1.79
C SER A 782 0.64 -7.81 -0.84
N SER A 783 0.37 -7.81 0.47
CA SER A 783 1.41 -7.92 1.49
C SER A 783 1.06 -9.00 2.51
N VAL A 784 2.08 -9.69 3.03
CA VAL A 784 1.94 -10.75 4.04
C VAL A 784 3.06 -10.60 5.07
N GLU A 785 2.70 -10.41 6.33
CA GLU A 785 3.63 -9.86 7.33
C GLU A 785 3.49 -10.55 8.70
N HIS A 786 4.65 -10.79 9.32
CA HIS A 786 4.89 -11.21 10.70
C HIS A 786 4.40 -12.63 11.10
N HIS A 787 4.56 -13.61 10.20
CA HIS A 787 4.28 -15.03 10.47
C HIS A 787 5.54 -15.81 10.91
N GLN A 788 5.36 -16.98 11.55
CA GLN A 788 6.47 -17.72 12.15
C GLN A 788 7.37 -18.40 11.11
N PHE A 789 6.80 -19.20 10.21
CA PHE A 789 7.56 -20.03 9.26
C PHE A 789 7.84 -19.36 7.91
N TYR A 790 6.82 -18.68 7.37
CA TYR A 790 6.89 -18.01 6.07
C TYR A 790 5.74 -17.03 5.88
N GLU A 791 6.00 -16.03 5.04
CA GLU A 791 5.04 -15.03 4.61
C GLU A 791 4.37 -15.48 3.30
N TYR A 792 5.13 -15.73 2.22
CA TYR A 792 4.64 -16.41 1.01
C TYR A 792 5.30 -17.78 0.82
N GLN A 793 4.50 -18.83 0.63
CA GLN A 793 4.97 -20.15 0.22
C GLN A 793 4.18 -20.71 -0.97
N PHE A 794 4.90 -21.15 -2.01
CA PHE A 794 4.35 -21.82 -3.19
C PHE A 794 4.92 -23.24 -3.28
N VAL A 795 4.06 -24.26 -3.37
CA VAL A 795 4.46 -25.68 -3.45
C VAL A 795 3.68 -26.39 -4.56
N GLY A 796 4.38 -26.92 -5.57
CA GLY A 796 3.74 -27.55 -6.74
C GLY A 796 2.84 -26.61 -7.56
N ALA A 797 2.91 -25.31 -7.31
CA ALA A 797 2.02 -24.29 -7.85
C ALA A 797 2.43 -23.88 -9.27
N LYS A 798 1.46 -23.44 -10.09
CA LYS A 798 1.73 -23.01 -11.47
C LYS A 798 0.97 -21.78 -11.89
N ASN A 799 1.51 -21.08 -12.88
CA ASN A 799 0.88 -19.95 -13.56
C ASN A 799 0.45 -18.85 -12.58
N VAL A 800 1.41 -18.25 -11.89
CA VAL A 800 1.17 -17.17 -10.91
C VAL A 800 1.78 -15.86 -11.42
N PHE A 801 0.96 -14.81 -11.51
CA PHE A 801 1.44 -13.44 -11.51
C PHE A 801 1.39 -12.92 -10.07
N MET A 802 2.45 -12.27 -9.60
CA MET A 802 2.44 -11.52 -8.35
C MET A 802 3.18 -10.19 -8.55
N GLY A 803 2.67 -9.07 -8.04
CA GLY A 803 3.33 -7.78 -8.27
C GLY A 803 2.58 -6.54 -7.77
N GLN A 804 3.21 -5.64 -7.02
CA GLN A 804 4.37 -5.92 -6.16
C GLN A 804 3.91 -6.73 -4.94
N ILE A 805 4.70 -7.73 -4.54
CA ILE A 805 4.54 -8.35 -3.22
C ILE A 805 5.39 -7.61 -2.17
N GLN A 806 4.91 -7.54 -0.93
CA GLN A 806 5.69 -7.07 0.22
C GLN A 806 5.62 -8.07 1.38
N THR A 807 6.68 -8.16 2.18
CA THR A 807 6.73 -8.94 3.43
C THR A 807 7.62 -8.33 4.51
N GLU A 808 7.22 -8.43 5.77
CA GLU A 808 8.05 -8.14 6.94
C GLU A 808 8.18 -9.37 7.86
N THR A 809 9.41 -9.73 8.24
CA THR A 809 9.69 -10.80 9.22
C THR A 809 9.27 -10.38 10.64
N ALA A 810 8.60 -11.28 11.37
CA ALA A 810 8.08 -11.00 12.71
C ALA A 810 9.15 -10.48 13.71
N TYR A 811 8.91 -9.29 14.28
CA TYR A 811 9.94 -8.47 14.97
C TYR A 811 10.58 -9.11 16.22
N TYR A 812 9.93 -10.11 16.81
CA TYR A 812 10.45 -10.85 17.95
C TYR A 812 11.52 -11.89 17.56
N GLN A 813 11.56 -12.35 16.31
CA GLN A 813 12.55 -13.34 15.89
C GLN A 813 13.97 -12.77 16.04
N PRO A 814 14.97 -13.54 16.51
CA PRO A 814 14.95 -14.98 16.80
C PRO A 814 14.66 -15.33 18.29
N ASN A 815 13.84 -14.55 18.99
CA ASN A 815 13.39 -14.81 20.36
C ASN A 815 11.84 -14.92 20.47
N PRO A 816 11.24 -16.08 20.18
CA PRO A 816 11.87 -17.31 19.72
C PRO A 816 12.22 -17.29 18.22
N ASP A 817 13.05 -18.25 17.80
CA ASP A 817 13.30 -18.53 16.39
C ASP A 817 12.08 -19.17 15.70
N ALA A 818 12.15 -19.35 14.38
CA ALA A 818 11.02 -19.78 13.55
C ALA A 818 10.44 -21.17 13.87
N ARG A 819 10.98 -21.91 14.84
CA ARG A 819 10.55 -23.27 15.20
C ARG A 819 9.60 -23.35 16.41
N LEU A 820 9.19 -22.21 16.98
CA LEU A 820 8.29 -22.12 18.14
C LEU A 820 7.25 -21.01 17.93
N PRO A 821 6.02 -21.10 18.48
CA PRO A 821 5.46 -22.21 19.25
C PRO A 821 4.99 -23.40 18.39
N PHE A 822 4.95 -23.24 17.07
CA PHE A 822 4.35 -24.22 16.15
C PHE A 822 5.32 -25.35 15.82
N GLU A 823 4.83 -26.60 15.86
CA GLU A 823 5.51 -27.73 15.23
C GLU A 823 5.45 -27.59 13.70
N ALA A 824 6.55 -27.93 13.02
CA ALA A 824 6.61 -27.96 11.56
C ALA A 824 5.91 -29.23 11.04
N LEU A 825 4.94 -29.06 10.15
CA LEU A 825 4.06 -30.12 9.68
C LEU A 825 4.26 -30.34 8.18
N GLU A 826 4.76 -31.54 7.82
CA GLU A 826 4.94 -32.00 6.44
C GLU A 826 3.66 -31.82 5.59
N LYS A 827 2.48 -32.00 6.20
CA LYS A 827 1.17 -31.79 5.56
C LYS A 827 0.97 -30.37 4.98
N TYR A 828 1.62 -29.35 5.55
CA TYR A 828 1.57 -27.97 5.08
C TYR A 828 2.89 -27.52 4.43
N HIS A 829 3.77 -28.50 4.13
CA HIS A 829 5.07 -28.33 3.49
C HIS A 829 5.98 -27.34 4.23
N ASP A 830 5.87 -27.30 5.56
CA ASP A 830 6.58 -26.31 6.38
C ASP A 830 8.11 -26.44 6.25
N PRO A 831 8.85 -25.31 6.25
CA PRO A 831 10.30 -25.31 6.15
C PRO A 831 10.92 -25.92 7.42
N VAL A 832 11.85 -26.87 7.26
CA VAL A 832 12.61 -27.46 8.37
C VAL A 832 13.79 -26.53 8.71
N LEU A 833 13.51 -25.53 9.54
CA LEU A 833 14.46 -24.48 9.91
C LEU A 833 15.39 -24.89 11.07
N ALA A 834 16.60 -24.34 11.11
CA ALA A 834 17.56 -24.58 12.19
C ALA A 834 17.34 -23.64 13.39
N GLN A 835 18.03 -23.91 14.51
CA GLN A 835 18.01 -23.02 15.67
C GLN A 835 18.60 -21.64 15.31
N GLY A 836 17.88 -20.58 15.66
CA GLY A 836 18.25 -19.19 15.32
C GLY A 836 18.03 -18.80 13.86
N GLU A 837 17.34 -19.61 13.04
CA GLU A 837 16.89 -19.18 11.71
C GLU A 837 15.46 -18.58 11.76
N SER A 838 15.24 -17.55 10.93
CA SER A 838 13.99 -16.80 10.82
C SER A 838 13.06 -17.37 9.73
N GLY A 839 11.80 -16.97 9.74
CA GLY A 839 10.81 -17.33 8.71
C GLY A 839 11.13 -16.74 7.32
N TRP A 840 10.68 -17.40 6.25
CA TRP A 840 10.93 -16.97 4.87
C TRP A 840 9.96 -15.89 4.39
N GLY A 841 10.45 -14.77 3.85
CA GLY A 841 9.60 -13.82 3.13
C GLY A 841 8.98 -14.47 1.88
N LEU A 842 9.79 -15.19 1.10
CA LEU A 842 9.31 -15.97 -0.04
C LEU A 842 9.97 -17.35 -0.08
N ARG A 843 9.16 -18.41 -0.20
CA ARG A 843 9.64 -19.78 -0.45
C ARG A 843 8.90 -20.41 -1.64
N VAL A 844 9.65 -21.01 -2.56
CA VAL A 844 9.14 -21.58 -3.80
C VAL A 844 9.69 -22.99 -3.97
N VAL A 845 8.80 -23.98 -4.02
CA VAL A 845 9.15 -25.42 -4.05
C VAL A 845 8.42 -26.09 -5.22
N ASP A 846 9.14 -26.79 -6.10
CA ASP A 846 8.61 -27.53 -7.27
C ASP A 846 7.54 -26.77 -8.10
N SER A 847 7.66 -25.44 -8.18
CA SER A 847 6.61 -24.55 -8.70
C SER A 847 7.04 -23.84 -9.97
N THR A 848 6.21 -23.83 -11.01
CA THR A 848 6.62 -23.49 -12.39
C THR A 848 5.73 -22.45 -13.07
N GLY A 849 6.36 -21.47 -13.74
CA GLY A 849 5.64 -20.36 -14.36
C GLY A 849 5.17 -19.32 -13.34
N LEU A 850 6.00 -19.07 -12.32
CA LEU A 850 5.80 -18.00 -11.33
C LEU A 850 6.52 -16.74 -11.80
N LEU A 851 5.82 -15.61 -11.85
CA LEU A 851 6.35 -14.33 -12.31
C LEU A 851 6.09 -13.25 -11.27
N ALA A 852 7.15 -12.80 -10.60
CA ALA A 852 7.11 -11.69 -9.64
C ALA A 852 7.58 -10.39 -10.30
N TYR A 853 6.67 -9.42 -10.42
CA TYR A 853 6.92 -8.07 -10.93
C TYR A 853 6.97 -7.10 -9.74
N GLY A 854 8.17 -6.87 -9.21
CA GLY A 854 8.39 -6.18 -7.95
C GLY A 854 8.22 -7.11 -6.74
N ALA A 855 9.22 -7.12 -5.86
CA ALA A 855 9.15 -7.73 -4.54
C ALA A 855 9.90 -6.87 -3.50
N GLY A 856 9.33 -6.73 -2.30
CA GLY A 856 9.98 -6.11 -1.14
C GLY A 856 9.97 -7.05 0.05
N LEU A 857 11.11 -7.66 0.38
CA LEU A 857 11.21 -8.65 1.46
C LEU A 857 12.10 -8.11 2.59
N TYR A 858 11.50 -7.74 3.72
CA TYR A 858 12.15 -6.92 4.75
C TYR A 858 12.32 -7.67 6.07
N SER A 859 13.50 -7.56 6.67
CA SER A 859 13.77 -7.96 8.04
C SER A 859 14.35 -6.76 8.78
N PHE A 860 13.56 -6.15 9.67
CA PHE A 860 13.95 -4.90 10.34
C PHE A 860 14.64 -5.10 11.68
N PHE A 861 14.38 -6.20 12.38
CA PHE A 861 14.73 -6.41 13.79
C PHE A 861 15.42 -7.74 14.07
N ASP A 862 16.22 -7.76 15.14
CA ASP A 862 16.73 -8.94 15.83
C ASP A 862 16.25 -8.84 17.29
N ASN A 863 15.25 -9.63 17.69
CA ASN A 863 14.59 -9.57 19.01
C ASN A 863 14.19 -8.13 19.42
N TYR A 864 13.44 -7.45 18.55
CA TYR A 864 13.05 -6.04 18.66
C TYR A 864 14.20 -5.00 18.70
N ASP A 865 15.47 -5.37 18.49
CA ASP A 865 16.53 -4.39 18.20
C ASP A 865 16.61 -4.11 16.68
N VAL A 866 16.35 -2.87 16.30
CA VAL A 866 16.39 -2.38 14.92
C VAL A 866 17.81 -2.03 14.43
N ASN A 867 18.83 -2.14 15.27
CA ASN A 867 20.21 -1.82 14.91
C ASN A 867 20.76 -2.71 13.77
N CYS A 868 20.25 -3.92 13.59
CA CYS A 868 20.73 -4.89 12.59
C CYS A 868 20.42 -4.51 11.13
N SER A 869 19.39 -3.67 10.91
CA SER A 869 18.91 -3.24 9.58
C SER A 869 19.48 -1.91 9.12
N GLN A 870 20.19 -1.17 9.98
CA GLN A 870 20.67 0.17 9.66
C GLN A 870 21.76 0.14 8.58
N ILE A 871 21.80 1.20 7.76
CA ILE A 871 22.80 1.37 6.70
C ILE A 871 24.21 1.23 7.30
N GLY A 872 25.02 0.37 6.70
CA GLY A 872 26.40 0.10 7.14
C GLY A 872 26.56 -0.84 8.33
N LYS A 873 25.49 -1.52 8.79
CA LYS A 873 25.56 -2.53 9.88
C LYS A 873 25.73 -3.97 9.40
N GLY A 874 25.61 -4.21 8.09
CA GLY A 874 25.89 -5.51 7.47
C GLY A 874 24.67 -6.40 7.21
N ALA A 875 23.46 -5.83 7.29
CA ALA A 875 22.20 -6.49 7.03
C ALA A 875 22.08 -7.82 7.80
N THR A 876 22.11 -7.74 9.13
CA THR A 876 22.33 -8.90 10.01
C THR A 876 21.09 -9.36 10.79
N CYS A 877 19.91 -8.79 10.55
CA CYS A 877 18.67 -9.19 11.22
C CYS A 877 18.28 -10.62 10.85
N GLN A 878 18.47 -10.96 9.58
CA GLN A 878 18.12 -12.26 9.03
C GLN A 878 19.20 -12.75 8.07
N LYS A 879 19.45 -14.06 8.10
CA LYS A 879 20.49 -14.68 7.28
C LYS A 879 20.07 -14.81 5.80
N ARG A 880 18.83 -15.23 5.54
CA ARG A 880 18.25 -15.57 4.23
C ARG A 880 16.76 -15.26 4.22
N ILE A 881 16.20 -14.71 3.13
CA ILE A 881 14.77 -14.32 3.07
C ILE A 881 13.98 -14.82 1.85
N PHE A 882 14.64 -15.21 0.76
CA PHE A 882 14.02 -15.83 -0.42
C PHE A 882 14.68 -17.19 -0.71
N SER A 883 13.89 -18.27 -0.65
CA SER A 883 14.30 -19.64 -1.01
C SER A 883 13.62 -20.11 -2.29
N VAL A 884 14.39 -20.76 -3.16
CA VAL A 884 13.90 -21.50 -4.32
C VAL A 884 14.45 -22.92 -4.29
N GLU A 885 13.57 -23.91 -4.39
CA GLU A 885 13.87 -25.32 -4.12
C GLU A 885 13.25 -26.23 -5.19
N GLY A 886 13.96 -27.30 -5.53
CA GLY A 886 13.46 -28.37 -6.41
C GLY A 886 13.29 -27.94 -7.88
N GLU A 887 12.30 -28.50 -8.58
CA GLU A 887 12.06 -28.24 -10.00
C GLU A 887 11.31 -26.91 -10.25
N SER A 888 11.80 -25.82 -9.65
CA SER A 888 11.15 -24.50 -9.67
C SER A 888 11.56 -23.59 -10.86
N ASP A 889 10.57 -23.04 -11.55
CA ASP A 889 10.74 -22.02 -12.61
C ASP A 889 10.03 -20.73 -12.21
N ILE A 890 10.80 -19.84 -11.56
CA ILE A 890 10.38 -18.50 -11.15
C ILE A 890 11.25 -17.43 -11.82
N ARG A 891 10.61 -16.31 -12.19
CA ARG A 891 11.23 -15.07 -12.66
C ARG A 891 10.89 -13.95 -11.68
N VAL A 892 11.88 -13.17 -11.28
CA VAL A 892 11.69 -12.01 -10.39
C VAL A 892 12.32 -10.77 -11.03
N TYR A 893 11.51 -9.73 -11.20
CA TYR A 893 11.95 -8.39 -11.57
C TYR A 893 11.92 -7.50 -10.33
N ASN A 894 12.99 -6.75 -10.07
CA ASN A 894 13.14 -5.83 -8.94
C ASN A 894 12.80 -6.46 -7.57
N LEU A 895 13.68 -7.35 -7.12
CA LEU A 895 13.70 -7.85 -5.74
C LEU A 895 14.46 -6.86 -4.85
N ASN A 896 13.80 -6.35 -3.81
CA ASN A 896 14.34 -5.42 -2.83
C ASN A 896 14.34 -6.06 -1.45
N THR A 897 15.43 -5.94 -0.68
CA THR A 897 15.49 -6.50 0.68
C THR A 897 16.08 -5.56 1.74
N VAL A 898 15.58 -5.66 2.97
CA VAL A 898 16.09 -4.94 4.16
C VAL A 898 16.66 -5.95 5.17
N GLY A 899 17.76 -5.56 5.83
CA GLY A 899 18.34 -6.27 6.98
C GLY A 899 18.71 -7.74 6.80
N THR A 900 18.68 -8.25 5.57
CA THR A 900 18.97 -9.66 5.24
C THR A 900 20.32 -9.80 4.56
N ASN A 901 21.15 -10.75 5.03
CA ASN A 901 22.50 -10.92 4.51
C ASN A 901 22.55 -11.61 3.12
N LYS A 902 21.72 -12.63 2.90
CA LYS A 902 21.58 -13.35 1.63
C LYS A 902 20.18 -13.13 1.04
N MET A 903 20.16 -12.45 -0.10
CA MET A 903 18.93 -12.00 -0.76
C MET A 903 18.22 -13.14 -1.48
N ILE A 904 18.97 -14.15 -1.95
CA ILE A 904 18.46 -15.31 -2.70
C ILE A 904 19.26 -16.56 -2.31
N THR A 905 18.57 -17.64 -1.97
CA THR A 905 19.11 -18.99 -1.78
C THR A 905 18.41 -19.94 -2.76
N VAL A 906 19.16 -20.79 -3.46
CA VAL A 906 18.64 -21.81 -4.40
C VAL A 906 19.19 -23.17 -4.00
N ASP A 907 18.31 -24.15 -3.74
CA ASP A 907 18.65 -25.51 -3.27
C ASP A 907 19.66 -25.52 -2.09
N GLY A 908 19.50 -24.57 -1.17
CA GLY A 908 20.38 -24.37 -0.01
C GLY A 908 21.70 -23.65 -0.28
N VAL A 909 22.02 -23.34 -1.54
CA VAL A 909 23.18 -22.55 -1.97
C VAL A 909 22.82 -21.07 -1.99
N ASP A 910 23.60 -20.23 -1.31
CA ASP A 910 23.36 -18.78 -1.31
C ASP A 910 23.87 -18.15 -2.61
N VAL A 911 22.95 -17.55 -3.39
CA VAL A 911 23.20 -17.07 -4.77
C VAL A 911 23.50 -15.57 -4.83
N ALA A 912 22.91 -14.77 -3.94
CA ALA A 912 23.06 -13.32 -3.93
C ALA A 912 23.23 -12.76 -2.51
N ALA A 913 24.18 -11.84 -2.33
CA ALA A 913 24.47 -11.17 -1.06
C ALA A 913 24.07 -9.69 -1.09
N TYR A 914 23.80 -9.12 0.08
CA TYR A 914 23.43 -7.71 0.22
C TYR A 914 24.55 -6.75 -0.25
N GLU A 915 25.82 -7.13 -0.04
CA GLU A 915 27.05 -6.36 -0.35
C GLU A 915 27.13 -5.91 -1.81
N ASP A 916 26.73 -6.78 -2.73
CA ASP A 916 26.75 -6.55 -4.18
C ASP A 916 25.68 -5.54 -4.66
N ASN A 917 24.64 -5.32 -3.84
CA ASN A 917 23.33 -4.82 -4.28
C ASN A 917 22.85 -3.58 -3.51
N ILE A 918 23.74 -2.87 -2.80
CA ILE A 918 23.37 -1.73 -1.95
C ILE A 918 22.72 -0.58 -2.75
N ASP A 919 21.43 -0.33 -2.48
CA ASP A 919 20.55 0.65 -3.12
C ASP A 919 19.93 1.59 -2.05
N GLY A 920 20.82 2.29 -1.35
CA GLY A 920 20.46 3.32 -0.36
C GLY A 920 20.17 2.70 1.00
N PHE A 921 18.88 2.59 1.35
CA PHE A 921 18.42 1.88 2.54
C PHE A 921 18.18 0.39 2.27
N VAL A 922 17.81 0.04 1.04
CA VAL A 922 17.52 -1.34 0.63
C VAL A 922 18.67 -1.93 -0.16
N HIS A 923 18.54 -3.22 -0.49
CA HIS A 923 19.43 -3.94 -1.38
C HIS A 923 18.58 -4.44 -2.54
N SER A 924 18.98 -4.16 -3.79
CA SER A 924 18.10 -4.29 -4.96
C SER A 924 18.73 -5.12 -6.06
N ILE A 925 17.99 -6.11 -6.55
CA ILE A 925 18.33 -6.97 -7.70
C ILE A 925 17.29 -6.73 -8.78
N ALA A 926 17.70 -6.13 -9.90
CA ALA A 926 16.80 -5.84 -11.02
C ALA A 926 16.24 -7.12 -11.66
N LEU A 927 17.01 -8.21 -11.73
CA LEU A 927 16.60 -9.44 -12.41
C LEU A 927 17.13 -10.72 -11.74
N PHE A 928 16.24 -11.66 -11.43
CA PHE A 928 16.57 -13.05 -11.13
C PHE A 928 15.71 -14.04 -11.94
N GLY A 929 16.26 -15.21 -12.22
CA GLY A 929 15.48 -16.39 -12.62
C GLY A 929 16.31 -17.66 -12.61
N THR A 930 15.64 -18.81 -12.41
CA THR A 930 16.31 -20.11 -12.24
C THR A 930 16.97 -20.66 -13.51
N ALA A 931 16.63 -20.12 -14.70
CA ALA A 931 17.24 -20.51 -15.97
C ALA A 931 17.61 -19.32 -16.87
N GLU A 932 18.73 -19.45 -17.58
CA GLU A 932 19.01 -18.66 -18.79
C GLU A 932 18.21 -19.24 -19.97
N LYS A 933 16.98 -18.75 -20.15
CA LYS A 933 16.11 -19.03 -21.31
C LYS A 933 15.96 -17.78 -22.15
#